data_AF-A0AAX3EGN0-F1
#
_entry.id   AF-A0AAX3EGN0-F1
#
_cell.length_a   1.000
_cell.length_b   1.000
_cell.length_c   1.000
_cell.angle_alpha   90.00
_cell.angle_beta   90.00
_cell.angle_gamma   90.00
#
_symmetry.space_group_name_H-M   'P 1'
#
loop_
_entity.id
_entity.type
_entity.pdbx_description
1 polymer ?
#
loop_
_entity_poly.entity_id
_entity_poly.type
_entity_poly.pdbx_seq_one_letter_code
_entity_poly.pdbx_strand_id
1 'polypeptide(L)'
;MGTPSTDSPNSSVKVSPASSGSTRVALVGVHGFGEHHLHNLARLSGEKLVDLVAVADPNPPAAGTLPGTTAVYPDLDALLAADHRPDVVIVATPIQTHAPLALSVLASSAHLYLEKPPVASMKDFLHLQEAAGKAGKSVQIGFQSLGSHALKALEQLAKGEATADFPSIGRLKGISATGRWVRDRAYYARSRWAGKRSLDGVDVVDGVATNPLAHAIATALRIAGARTAADLQSVDTDLYRANDIEADDTSVIRMRTVQGLPITCALTLCASESVEPYVKLHGTEGTAVFHYTEDRVTVRTEAGEATREFGRDDLTENLLSHLSEGTPLLSPLDHSGAFMKVLEAVRTAEPPTAIPSDAVNWVGTGQQAHAVLPGIEEILERATKAHATFSELGVSWACRDSTGTEPLFTDSPEASLQRGSTLWNELSPRPYLHPVSTLAGTVVTDHMPVDHAWHLGAGFALQDVNGTNFWGGRSYRRSAGRYVDLEDHGRIAFQSIDRGPGKTTLDLQWIGADGSALLREVRSFERTSIDHRTWRLDIRTELTGVVDCSLGSPGSHGATGSGYGGFFWRLPANGSARVFSSTAEGEPDVHGTVAPWLAWTGDFDGGPATLVFGAPAESTDPWFVRLNQYPAVGSALAWDSPVDLAAGQSLSRTITVWISDGTLTPEEIEGLVA
;
A
#
# COMPACT_ATOMS: atom_id res chain seq x y z
N MET A 1 14.42 2.50 72.41
CA MET A 1 13.21 3.06 71.79
C MET A 1 13.40 3.03 70.29
N GLY A 2 12.89 1.97 69.66
CA GLY A 2 12.87 1.79 68.20
C GLY A 2 11.49 1.27 67.86
N THR A 3 10.80 1.98 66.97
CA THR A 3 9.41 1.78 66.58
C THR A 3 9.23 0.62 65.59
N PRO A 4 8.05 -0.04 65.56
CA PRO A 4 7.86 -1.34 64.91
C PRO A 4 7.39 -1.22 63.46
N SER A 5 7.76 -2.25 62.67
CA SER A 5 7.27 -2.56 61.33
C SER A 5 5.82 -3.05 61.36
N THR A 6 5.02 -2.70 60.35
CA THR A 6 3.66 -3.23 60.15
C THR A 6 3.58 -3.99 58.83
N ASP A 7 3.14 -5.24 58.94
CA ASP A 7 2.89 -6.20 57.88
C ASP A 7 1.70 -5.79 56.99
N SER A 8 1.79 -6.10 55.69
CA SER A 8 0.66 -6.07 54.75
C SER A 8 0.14 -7.49 54.49
N PRO A 9 -1.18 -7.71 54.37
CA PRO A 9 -1.77 -9.03 54.39
C PRO A 9 -1.67 -9.75 53.04
N ASN A 10 -1.15 -10.97 53.09
CA ASN A 10 -1.08 -11.91 51.99
C ASN A 10 -2.47 -12.56 51.79
N SER A 11 -3.26 -12.10 50.82
CA SER A 11 -4.53 -12.75 50.47
C SER A 11 -4.25 -13.93 49.54
N SER A 12 -4.17 -15.13 50.13
CA SER A 12 -4.14 -16.39 49.40
C SER A 12 -5.51 -16.68 48.79
N VAL A 13 -5.64 -16.40 47.49
CA VAL A 13 -6.74 -16.94 46.69
C VAL A 13 -6.51 -18.44 46.56
N LYS A 14 -7.44 -19.24 47.10
CA LYS A 14 -7.46 -20.69 46.92
C LYS A 14 -7.71 -21.01 45.45
N VAL A 15 -6.66 -21.40 44.75
CA VAL A 15 -6.73 -22.05 43.44
C VAL A 15 -7.37 -23.43 43.62
N SER A 16 -8.50 -23.68 42.95
CA SER A 16 -8.97 -25.04 42.72
C SER A 16 -8.11 -25.67 41.63
N PRO A 17 -7.58 -26.90 41.81
CA PRO A 17 -6.68 -27.50 40.83
C PRO A 17 -7.45 -27.88 39.57
N ALA A 18 -7.02 -27.34 38.42
CA ALA A 18 -7.37 -27.86 37.10
C ALA A 18 -6.82 -29.30 36.96
N SER A 19 -7.52 -30.13 36.17
CA SER A 19 -7.23 -31.56 36.01
C SER A 19 -5.78 -31.84 35.63
N SER A 20 -5.15 -32.74 36.38
CA SER A 20 -3.73 -33.10 36.35
C SER A 20 -3.31 -34.01 35.18
N GLY A 21 -3.69 -33.70 33.93
CA GLY A 21 -3.33 -34.48 32.74
C GLY A 21 -2.70 -33.62 31.64
N SER A 22 -1.76 -34.20 30.89
CA SER A 22 -1.22 -33.61 29.66
C SER A 22 -2.33 -33.47 28.60
N THR A 23 -2.37 -32.37 27.86
CA THR A 23 -3.42 -32.13 26.84
C THR A 23 -3.22 -33.08 25.66
N ARG A 24 -4.26 -33.85 25.30
CA ARG A 24 -4.17 -34.84 24.23
C ARG A 24 -4.34 -34.15 22.88
N VAL A 25 -3.32 -34.22 22.03
CA VAL A 25 -3.30 -33.55 20.73
C VAL A 25 -3.27 -34.56 19.61
N ALA A 26 -4.02 -34.29 18.54
CA ALA A 26 -3.88 -34.96 17.26
C ALA A 26 -3.48 -33.97 16.16
N LEU A 27 -2.67 -34.42 15.20
CA LEU A 27 -2.23 -33.61 14.05
C LEU A 27 -2.71 -34.21 12.72
N VAL A 28 -3.35 -33.41 11.88
CA VAL A 28 -3.81 -33.76 10.53
C VAL A 28 -2.97 -32.99 9.52
N GLY A 29 -2.25 -33.71 8.66
CA GLY A 29 -1.21 -33.15 7.79
C GLY A 29 0.14 -33.05 8.50
N VAL A 30 1.06 -33.95 8.18
CA VAL A 30 2.36 -34.09 8.88
C VAL A 30 3.56 -33.61 8.06
N HIS A 31 3.34 -33.26 6.79
CA HIS A 31 4.39 -32.78 5.88
C HIS A 31 4.34 -31.26 5.72
N GLY A 32 5.42 -30.68 5.18
CA GLY A 32 5.50 -29.23 4.95
C GLY A 32 5.37 -28.46 6.27
N PHE A 33 4.33 -27.64 6.44
CA PHE A 33 4.14 -26.93 7.71
C PHE A 33 3.74 -27.84 8.87
N GLY A 34 3.20 -29.03 8.58
CA GLY A 34 2.95 -30.07 9.60
C GLY A 34 4.23 -30.51 10.32
N GLU A 35 5.40 -30.46 9.67
CA GLU A 35 6.68 -30.78 10.29
C GLU A 35 7.06 -29.76 11.37
N HIS A 36 6.71 -28.48 11.17
CA HIS A 36 6.91 -27.46 12.19
C HIS A 36 6.04 -27.73 13.43
N HIS A 37 4.78 -28.13 13.22
CA HIS A 37 3.90 -28.57 14.29
C HIS A 37 4.45 -29.80 15.01
N LEU A 38 4.97 -30.81 14.29
CA LEU A 38 5.60 -31.98 14.92
C LEU A 38 6.79 -31.60 15.81
N HIS A 39 7.68 -30.71 15.33
CA HIS A 39 8.80 -30.23 16.13
C HIS A 39 8.33 -29.48 17.38
N ASN A 40 7.30 -28.64 17.25
CA ASN A 40 6.76 -27.91 18.39
C ASN A 40 6.07 -28.83 19.41
N LEU A 41 5.26 -29.78 18.93
CA LEU A 41 4.58 -30.76 19.79
C LEU A 41 5.58 -31.67 20.50
N ALA A 42 6.70 -32.02 19.87
CA ALA A 42 7.78 -32.77 20.52
C ALA A 42 8.40 -31.98 21.68
N ARG A 43 8.64 -30.67 21.49
CA ARG A 43 9.10 -29.77 22.57
C ARG A 43 8.09 -29.72 23.71
N LEU A 44 6.83 -29.43 23.41
CA LEU A 44 5.75 -29.34 24.40
C LEU A 44 5.48 -30.68 25.12
N SER A 45 5.69 -31.81 24.44
CA SER A 45 5.60 -33.14 25.06
C SER A 45 6.75 -33.36 26.06
N GLY A 46 7.96 -32.89 25.73
CA GLY A 46 9.11 -32.89 26.65
C GLY A 46 8.85 -32.06 27.91
N GLU A 47 8.05 -31.00 27.79
CA GLU A 47 7.59 -30.15 28.90
C GLU A 47 6.36 -30.72 29.63
N LYS A 48 5.83 -31.86 29.17
CA LYS A 48 4.62 -32.54 29.69
C LYS A 48 3.33 -31.71 29.60
N LEU A 49 3.29 -30.78 28.64
CA LEU A 49 2.11 -29.97 28.37
C LEU A 49 1.13 -30.65 27.40
N VAL A 50 1.67 -31.43 26.46
CA VAL A 50 0.88 -32.17 25.46
C VAL A 50 1.28 -33.64 25.36
N ASP A 51 0.34 -34.46 24.91
CA ASP A 51 0.55 -35.85 24.52
C ASP A 51 0.06 -36.01 23.07
N LEU A 52 0.98 -36.30 22.14
CA LEU A 52 0.65 -36.54 20.73
C LEU A 52 0.07 -37.95 20.57
N VAL A 53 -1.26 -38.04 20.66
CA VAL A 53 -1.96 -39.34 20.68
C VAL A 53 -2.13 -39.95 19.30
N ALA A 54 -2.29 -39.12 18.27
CA ALA A 54 -2.48 -39.59 16.91
C ALA A 54 -2.06 -38.57 15.85
N VAL A 55 -1.71 -39.06 14.67
CA VAL A 55 -1.58 -38.26 13.46
C VAL A 55 -2.43 -38.85 12.33
N ALA A 56 -2.85 -38.00 11.39
CA ALA A 56 -3.53 -38.41 10.17
C ALA A 56 -2.90 -37.77 8.93
N ASP A 57 -2.49 -38.58 7.96
CA ASP A 57 -2.00 -38.12 6.67
C ASP A 57 -2.16 -39.21 5.60
N PRO A 58 -2.66 -38.89 4.39
CA PRO A 58 -2.74 -39.85 3.27
C PRO A 58 -1.37 -40.41 2.88
N ASN A 59 -0.30 -39.67 3.15
CA ASN A 59 1.09 -40.13 3.05
C ASN A 59 1.68 -40.25 4.46
N PRO A 60 1.74 -41.47 5.04
CA PRO A 60 2.17 -41.62 6.42
C PRO A 60 3.61 -41.12 6.65
N PRO A 61 3.93 -40.61 7.85
CA PRO A 61 5.28 -40.17 8.17
C PRO A 61 6.25 -41.35 8.18
N ALA A 62 7.55 -41.06 7.99
CA ALA A 62 8.57 -42.10 7.98
C ALA A 62 8.62 -42.86 9.32
N ALA A 63 8.82 -44.17 9.27
CA ALA A 63 8.86 -45.01 10.47
C ALA A 63 9.91 -44.51 11.49
N GLY A 64 9.52 -44.41 12.76
CA GLY A 64 10.40 -43.96 13.85
C GLY A 64 10.56 -42.45 13.99
N THR A 65 9.89 -41.64 13.17
CA THR A 65 9.90 -40.16 13.31
C THR A 65 8.96 -39.65 14.40
N LEU A 66 8.00 -40.47 14.82
CA LEU A 66 7.03 -40.15 15.86
C LEU A 66 7.30 -40.93 17.15
N PRO A 67 6.82 -40.45 18.31
CA PRO A 67 6.78 -41.25 19.54
C PRO A 67 6.10 -42.60 19.30
N GLY A 68 6.62 -43.67 19.91
CA GLY A 68 6.07 -45.02 19.75
C GLY A 68 4.63 -45.19 20.28
N THR A 69 4.13 -44.21 21.03
CA THR A 69 2.76 -44.14 21.54
C THR A 69 1.79 -43.45 20.58
N THR A 70 2.29 -42.79 19.53
CA THR A 70 1.48 -42.03 18.58
C THR A 70 0.91 -42.95 17.50
N ALA A 71 -0.42 -43.03 17.41
CA ALA A 71 -1.10 -43.78 16.37
C ALA A 71 -1.06 -43.04 15.02
N VAL A 72 -0.99 -43.76 13.91
CA VAL A 72 -0.96 -43.19 12.55
C VAL A 72 -2.20 -43.64 11.78
N TYR A 73 -2.92 -42.68 11.21
CA TYR A 73 -4.13 -42.89 10.42
C TYR A 73 -3.98 -42.35 8.99
N PRO A 74 -4.72 -42.91 8.02
CA PRO A 74 -4.71 -42.42 6.65
C PRO A 74 -5.49 -41.10 6.48
N ASP A 75 -6.46 -40.83 7.35
CA ASP A 75 -7.34 -39.67 7.27
C ASP A 75 -7.95 -39.30 8.64
N LEU A 76 -8.60 -38.13 8.70
CA LEU A 76 -9.22 -37.60 9.93
C LEU A 76 -10.40 -38.45 10.39
N ASP A 77 -11.22 -38.98 9.48
CA ASP A 77 -12.41 -39.75 9.85
C ASP A 77 -12.02 -41.05 10.56
N ALA A 78 -11.00 -41.75 10.06
CA ALA A 78 -10.44 -42.93 10.70
C ALA A 78 -9.81 -42.60 12.08
N LEU A 79 -9.15 -41.44 12.20
CA LEU A 79 -8.60 -40.97 13.47
C LEU A 79 -9.70 -40.67 14.49
N LEU A 80 -10.77 -39.97 14.10
CA LEU A 80 -11.89 -39.62 14.98
C LEU A 80 -12.77 -40.82 15.34
N ALA A 81 -12.84 -41.85 14.49
CA ALA A 81 -13.55 -43.08 14.77
C ALA A 81 -12.87 -43.96 15.85
N ALA A 82 -11.57 -43.73 16.09
CA ALA A 82 -10.83 -44.41 17.15
C ALA A 82 -11.07 -43.76 18.53
N ASP A 83 -10.80 -44.50 19.61
CA ASP A 83 -11.02 -44.02 20.99
C ASP A 83 -9.84 -43.18 21.52
N HIS A 84 -9.34 -42.25 20.70
CA HIS A 84 -8.23 -41.35 21.05
C HIS A 84 -8.66 -40.06 21.73
N ARG A 85 -9.95 -39.71 21.74
CA ARG A 85 -10.54 -38.49 22.33
C ARG A 85 -9.54 -37.33 22.51
N PRO A 86 -9.01 -36.76 21.41
CA PRO A 86 -8.11 -35.63 21.51
C PRO A 86 -8.87 -34.42 22.09
N ASP A 87 -8.18 -33.65 22.93
CA ASP A 87 -8.66 -32.38 23.44
C ASP A 87 -8.48 -31.28 22.39
N VAL A 88 -7.41 -31.36 21.59
CA VAL A 88 -7.11 -30.45 20.49
C VAL A 88 -6.78 -31.25 19.22
N VAL A 89 -7.32 -30.82 18.08
CA VAL A 89 -6.88 -31.27 16.76
C VAL A 89 -6.24 -30.09 16.04
N ILE A 90 -5.04 -30.31 15.51
CA ILE A 90 -4.31 -29.37 14.64
C ILE A 90 -4.51 -29.80 13.20
N VAL A 91 -4.98 -28.90 12.34
CA VAL A 91 -5.15 -29.14 10.89
C VAL A 91 -4.15 -28.27 10.12
N ALA A 92 -3.14 -28.92 9.53
CA ALA A 92 -2.06 -28.32 8.75
C ALA A 92 -2.03 -28.92 7.32
N THR A 93 -3.19 -28.92 6.67
CA THR A 93 -3.42 -29.54 5.35
C THR A 93 -3.46 -28.48 4.22
N PRO A 94 -3.55 -28.86 2.93
CA PRO A 94 -3.87 -27.90 1.88
C PRO A 94 -5.21 -27.17 2.14
N ILE A 95 -5.27 -25.87 1.84
CA ILE A 95 -6.41 -25.01 2.20
C ILE A 95 -7.77 -25.52 1.71
N GLN A 96 -7.84 -26.16 0.53
CA GLN A 96 -9.09 -26.67 -0.03
C GLN A 96 -9.72 -27.79 0.82
N THR A 97 -8.95 -28.41 1.73
CA THR A 97 -9.46 -29.41 2.67
C THR A 97 -9.83 -28.84 4.03
N HIS A 98 -9.52 -27.57 4.32
CA HIS A 98 -9.73 -26.98 5.65
C HIS A 98 -11.20 -27.02 6.08
N ALA A 99 -12.13 -26.55 5.25
CA ALA A 99 -13.54 -26.46 5.61
C ALA A 99 -14.15 -27.82 6.01
N PRO A 100 -14.07 -28.89 5.17
CA PRO A 100 -14.63 -30.19 5.56
C PRO A 100 -13.93 -30.78 6.79
N LEU A 101 -12.60 -30.69 6.89
CA LEU A 101 -11.86 -31.24 8.04
C LEU A 101 -12.20 -30.49 9.33
N ALA A 102 -12.23 -29.17 9.30
CA ALA A 102 -12.57 -28.33 10.45
C ALA A 102 -14.00 -28.61 10.95
N LEU A 103 -14.97 -28.78 10.04
CA LEU A 103 -16.33 -29.16 10.41
C LEU A 103 -16.40 -30.55 11.06
N SER A 104 -15.65 -31.53 10.56
CA SER A 104 -15.53 -32.86 11.20
C SER A 104 -14.92 -32.76 12.61
N VAL A 105 -13.89 -31.94 12.80
CA VAL A 105 -13.30 -31.69 14.14
C VAL A 105 -14.33 -31.06 15.07
N LEU A 106 -15.05 -30.02 14.63
CA LEU A 106 -16.03 -29.32 15.46
C LEU A 106 -17.27 -30.16 15.80
N ALA A 107 -17.55 -31.21 15.03
CA ALA A 107 -18.56 -32.21 15.38
C ALA A 107 -18.10 -33.18 16.50
N SER A 108 -16.80 -33.19 16.81
CA SER A 108 -16.22 -33.98 17.91
C SER A 108 -16.16 -33.18 19.22
N SER A 109 -15.53 -33.74 20.26
CA SER A 109 -15.28 -33.03 21.52
C SER A 109 -14.05 -32.13 21.48
N ALA A 110 -13.25 -32.14 20.41
CA ALA A 110 -11.98 -31.43 20.35
C ALA A 110 -12.12 -29.93 20.05
N HIS A 111 -11.19 -29.14 20.56
CA HIS A 111 -10.90 -27.79 20.11
C HIS A 111 -10.03 -27.83 18.85
N LEU A 112 -10.01 -26.75 18.07
CA LEU A 112 -9.37 -26.72 16.76
C LEU A 112 -8.24 -25.69 16.71
N TYR A 113 -7.08 -26.13 16.23
CA TYR A 113 -6.07 -25.26 15.64
C TYR A 113 -6.12 -25.44 14.12
N LEU A 114 -6.39 -24.38 13.38
CA LEU A 114 -6.51 -24.43 11.92
C LEU A 114 -5.44 -23.54 11.28
N GLU A 115 -4.60 -24.12 10.43
CA GLU A 115 -3.58 -23.36 9.72
C GLU A 115 -4.19 -22.27 8.83
N LYS A 116 -3.36 -21.26 8.53
CA LYS A 116 -3.76 -20.16 7.65
C LYS A 116 -3.64 -20.56 6.16
N PRO A 117 -4.45 -19.94 5.29
CA PRO A 117 -5.69 -19.21 5.59
C PRO A 117 -6.76 -20.12 6.22
N PRO A 118 -7.73 -19.55 6.98
CA PRO A 118 -8.75 -20.35 7.63
C PRO A 118 -9.45 -21.31 6.66
N VAL A 119 -10.00 -20.79 5.57
CA VAL A 119 -10.70 -21.55 4.52
C VAL A 119 -10.63 -20.78 3.20
N ALA A 120 -11.02 -21.42 2.10
CA ALA A 120 -10.89 -20.86 0.76
C ALA A 120 -12.05 -19.94 0.31
N SER A 121 -13.10 -19.74 1.12
CA SER A 121 -14.22 -18.84 0.77
C SER A 121 -14.87 -18.18 1.99
N MET A 122 -15.48 -17.00 1.80
CA MET A 122 -16.28 -16.35 2.86
C MET A 122 -17.47 -17.22 3.30
N LYS A 123 -18.07 -17.95 2.36
CA LYS A 123 -19.19 -18.85 2.65
C LYS A 123 -18.79 -19.94 3.64
N ASP A 124 -17.66 -20.62 3.38
CA ASP A 124 -17.18 -21.67 4.27
C ASP A 124 -16.73 -21.10 5.62
N PHE A 125 -16.23 -19.86 5.63
CA PHE A 125 -15.83 -19.20 6.87
C PHE A 125 -17.02 -18.93 7.78
N LEU A 126 -18.12 -18.42 7.21
CA LEU A 126 -19.37 -18.21 7.96
C LEU A 126 -19.96 -19.52 8.48
N HIS A 127 -19.95 -20.59 7.66
CA HIS A 127 -20.35 -21.92 8.12
C HIS A 127 -19.46 -22.43 9.26
N LEU A 128 -18.16 -22.21 9.17
CA LEU A 128 -17.20 -22.62 10.20
C LEU A 128 -17.43 -21.85 11.51
N GLN A 129 -17.70 -20.54 11.46
CA GLN A 129 -18.05 -19.74 12.63
C GLN A 129 -19.34 -20.24 13.30
N GLU A 130 -20.37 -20.52 12.50
CA GLU A 130 -21.64 -21.04 13.00
C GLU A 130 -21.45 -22.40 13.68
N ALA A 131 -20.68 -23.32 13.06
CA ALA A 131 -20.38 -24.62 13.62
C ALA A 131 -19.59 -24.51 14.93
N ALA A 132 -18.57 -23.65 14.99
CA ALA A 132 -17.76 -23.43 16.18
C ALA A 132 -18.60 -22.88 17.34
N GLY A 133 -19.46 -21.90 17.06
CA GLY A 133 -20.38 -21.32 18.04
C GLY A 133 -21.40 -22.34 18.55
N LYS A 134 -22.00 -23.16 17.67
CA LYS A 134 -22.94 -24.23 18.05
C LYS A 134 -22.28 -25.32 18.91
N ALA A 135 -21.04 -25.69 18.59
CA ALA A 135 -20.29 -26.70 19.32
C ALA A 135 -19.69 -26.18 20.64
N GLY A 136 -19.65 -24.85 20.84
CA GLY A 136 -18.97 -24.23 21.97
C GLY A 136 -17.47 -24.50 21.99
N LYS A 137 -16.85 -24.60 20.80
CA LYS A 137 -15.44 -24.96 20.64
C LYS A 137 -14.62 -23.75 20.20
N SER A 138 -13.49 -23.56 20.88
CA SER A 138 -12.47 -22.59 20.52
C SER A 138 -11.74 -23.00 19.25
N VAL A 139 -11.50 -22.01 18.37
CA VAL A 139 -10.76 -22.18 17.12
C VAL A 139 -9.64 -21.14 17.05
N GLN A 140 -8.39 -21.61 17.08
CA GLN A 140 -7.18 -20.81 16.92
C GLN A 140 -6.71 -20.89 15.46
N ILE A 141 -6.49 -19.76 14.82
CA ILE A 141 -5.99 -19.69 13.44
C ILE A 141 -4.46 -19.51 13.45
N GLY A 142 -3.76 -20.19 12.53
CA GLY A 142 -2.30 -20.24 12.40
C GLY A 142 -1.60 -18.96 11.95
N PHE A 143 -2.13 -17.77 12.24
CA PHE A 143 -1.46 -16.50 11.95
C PHE A 143 -0.35 -16.19 12.98
N GLN A 144 0.78 -16.89 12.93
CA GLN A 144 1.89 -16.77 13.90
C GLN A 144 2.37 -15.33 14.18
N SER A 145 2.31 -14.44 13.18
CA SER A 145 2.65 -13.02 13.35
C SER A 145 1.78 -12.31 14.40
N LEU A 146 0.59 -12.84 14.70
CA LEU A 146 -0.32 -12.33 15.73
C LEU A 146 0.09 -12.70 17.15
N GLY A 147 1.11 -13.55 17.31
CA GLY A 147 1.74 -13.86 18.60
C GLY A 147 2.78 -12.83 19.05
N SER A 148 3.12 -11.84 18.21
CA SER A 148 4.14 -10.84 18.53
C SER A 148 3.71 -9.90 19.66
N HIS A 149 4.59 -9.71 20.65
CA HIS A 149 4.36 -8.75 21.73
C HIS A 149 4.41 -7.29 21.24
N ALA A 150 5.03 -7.05 20.08
CA ALA A 150 5.10 -5.73 19.44
C ALA A 150 3.72 -5.16 19.08
N LEU A 151 2.72 -6.02 18.83
CA LEU A 151 1.38 -5.60 18.41
C LEU A 151 0.71 -4.66 19.41
N LYS A 152 0.95 -4.84 20.70
CA LYS A 152 0.42 -3.95 21.74
C LYS A 152 0.97 -2.52 21.59
N ALA A 153 2.29 -2.39 21.37
CA ALA A 153 2.93 -1.11 21.16
C ALA A 153 2.46 -0.47 19.84
N LEU A 154 2.36 -1.26 18.77
CA LEU A 154 1.90 -0.78 17.46
C LEU A 154 0.44 -0.31 17.50
N GLU A 155 -0.44 -0.97 18.26
CA GLU A 155 -1.83 -0.55 18.46
C GLU A 155 -1.96 0.74 19.28
N GLN A 156 -1.03 1.00 20.20
CA GLN A 156 -0.94 2.28 20.91
C GLN A 156 -0.45 3.39 19.96
N LEU A 157 0.60 3.13 19.19
CA LEU A 157 1.11 4.06 18.18
C LEU A 157 0.03 4.38 17.11
N ALA A 158 -0.77 3.39 16.71
CA ALA A 158 -1.89 3.56 15.79
C ALA A 158 -3.00 4.48 16.35
N LYS A 159 -3.11 4.62 17.68
CA LYS A 159 -4.01 5.58 18.35
C LYS A 159 -3.37 6.96 18.55
N GLY A 160 -2.13 7.14 18.10
CA GLY A 160 -1.34 8.35 18.32
C GLY A 160 -0.78 8.47 19.73
N GLU A 161 -0.74 7.38 20.49
CA GLU A 161 -0.20 7.35 21.85
C GLU A 161 1.30 7.02 21.81
N ALA A 162 2.09 7.61 22.72
CA ALA A 162 3.45 7.15 23.00
C ALA A 162 3.41 5.83 23.80
N THR A 163 4.48 5.06 23.72
CA THR A 163 4.64 3.80 24.48
C THR A 163 5.83 3.91 25.44
N ALA A 164 6.08 2.88 26.25
CA ALA A 164 7.28 2.81 27.06
C ALA A 164 8.57 2.80 26.21
N ASP A 165 8.49 2.27 24.99
CA ASP A 165 9.63 2.05 24.11
C ASP A 165 9.81 3.12 23.03
N PHE A 166 8.72 3.81 22.66
CA PHE A 166 8.66 4.66 21.48
C PHE A 166 7.87 5.95 21.71
N PRO A 167 8.30 7.08 21.12
CA PRO A 167 7.50 8.30 21.06
C PRO A 167 6.25 8.08 20.21
N SER A 168 5.25 8.96 20.36
CA SER A 168 4.10 8.98 19.46
C SER A 168 4.54 9.27 18.02
N ILE A 169 3.83 8.69 17.04
CA ILE A 169 3.96 9.02 15.62
C ILE A 169 2.93 10.09 15.17
N GLY A 170 2.20 10.68 16.12
CA GLY A 170 1.07 11.58 15.85
C GLY A 170 -0.18 10.82 15.39
N ARG A 171 -1.11 11.51 14.74
CA ARG A 171 -2.34 10.89 14.22
C ARG A 171 -1.99 9.90 13.12
N LEU A 172 -2.60 8.72 13.14
CA LEU A 172 -2.43 7.72 12.08
C LEU A 172 -3.13 8.18 10.79
N LYS A 173 -2.38 8.12 9.69
CA LYS A 173 -2.81 8.50 8.34
C LYS A 173 -3.13 7.30 7.47
N GLY A 174 -2.38 6.22 7.66
CA GLY A 174 -2.57 4.98 6.92
C GLY A 174 -1.65 3.88 7.41
N ILE A 175 -1.92 2.66 6.95
CA ILE A 175 -1.06 1.49 7.17
C ILE A 175 -0.67 0.92 5.82
N SER A 176 0.58 0.52 5.65
CA SER A 176 0.98 -0.26 4.48
C SER A 176 1.69 -1.54 4.88
N ALA A 177 1.64 -2.55 4.02
CA ALA A 177 2.42 -3.77 4.18
C ALA A 177 3.19 -4.04 2.89
N THR A 178 4.48 -4.33 3.03
CA THR A 178 5.36 -4.63 1.89
C THR A 178 5.95 -6.00 2.09
N GLY A 179 5.84 -6.84 1.07
CA GLY A 179 6.51 -8.14 1.05
C GLY A 179 7.16 -8.36 -0.32
N ARG A 180 8.46 -8.61 -0.31
CA ARG A 180 9.25 -8.85 -1.53
C ARG A 180 10.08 -10.10 -1.33
N TRP A 181 9.62 -11.20 -1.89
CA TRP A 181 10.31 -12.48 -1.83
C TRP A 181 10.68 -12.95 -3.23
N VAL A 182 11.58 -13.92 -3.26
CA VAL A 182 11.96 -14.66 -4.46
C VAL A 182 11.38 -16.06 -4.34
N ARG A 183 10.66 -16.50 -5.37
CA ARG A 183 10.19 -17.88 -5.51
C ARG A 183 10.55 -18.42 -6.88
N ASP A 184 11.21 -19.58 -6.88
CA ASP A 184 11.63 -20.28 -8.08
C ASP A 184 10.55 -21.22 -8.60
N ARG A 185 10.83 -21.87 -9.73
CA ARG A 185 9.91 -22.87 -10.31
C ARG A 185 9.70 -24.07 -9.39
N ALA A 186 10.70 -24.46 -8.58
CA ALA A 186 10.57 -25.54 -7.61
C ALA A 186 9.47 -25.23 -6.58
N TYR A 187 9.37 -23.97 -6.12
CA TYR A 187 8.30 -23.54 -5.24
C TYR A 187 6.92 -23.80 -5.85
N TYR A 188 6.68 -23.46 -7.11
CA TYR A 188 5.39 -23.71 -7.77
C TYR A 188 5.16 -25.17 -8.16
N ALA A 189 6.22 -25.99 -8.25
CA ALA A 189 6.14 -27.42 -8.49
C ALA A 189 5.96 -28.27 -7.22
N ARG A 190 6.04 -27.67 -6.02
CA ARG A 190 6.03 -28.38 -4.72
C ARG A 190 4.77 -29.22 -4.46
N SER A 191 3.66 -28.85 -5.08
CA SER A 191 2.37 -29.52 -4.92
C SER A 191 1.43 -29.23 -6.10
N ARG A 192 0.39 -30.05 -6.28
CA ARG A 192 -0.64 -29.84 -7.33
C ARG A 192 -1.44 -28.54 -7.18
N TRP A 193 -1.47 -27.98 -5.97
CA TRP A 193 -2.28 -26.80 -5.62
C TRP A 193 -1.46 -25.50 -5.63
N ALA A 194 -0.13 -25.59 -5.74
CA ALA A 194 0.75 -24.44 -5.70
C ALA A 194 0.47 -23.47 -6.87
N GLY A 195 0.26 -22.18 -6.58
CA GLY A 195 -0.09 -21.17 -7.56
C GLY A 195 -1.46 -21.35 -8.23
N LYS A 196 -2.33 -22.21 -7.69
CA LYS A 196 -3.66 -22.49 -8.25
C LYS A 196 -4.73 -21.58 -7.67
N ARG A 197 -5.71 -21.20 -8.49
CA ARG A 197 -6.96 -20.58 -8.00
C ARG A 197 -7.96 -21.65 -7.60
N SER A 198 -8.03 -22.74 -8.36
CA SER A 198 -8.88 -23.89 -8.08
C SER A 198 -8.17 -25.20 -8.41
N LEU A 199 -8.57 -26.29 -7.76
CA LEU A 199 -8.10 -27.63 -8.03
C LEU A 199 -9.29 -28.58 -8.00
N ASP A 200 -9.50 -29.33 -9.09
CA ASP A 200 -10.56 -30.33 -9.22
C ASP A 200 -11.97 -29.77 -8.87
N GLY A 201 -12.22 -28.49 -9.20
CA GLY A 201 -13.48 -27.79 -8.94
C GLY A 201 -13.63 -27.17 -7.55
N VAL A 202 -12.59 -27.22 -6.71
CA VAL A 202 -12.56 -26.63 -5.36
C VAL A 202 -11.62 -25.43 -5.31
N ASP A 203 -12.04 -24.36 -4.64
CA ASP A 203 -11.23 -23.16 -4.46
C ASP A 203 -9.95 -23.44 -3.63
N VAL A 204 -8.83 -22.89 -4.07
CA VAL A 204 -7.51 -22.96 -3.40
C VAL A 204 -7.02 -21.55 -3.06
N VAL A 205 -7.04 -20.64 -4.04
CA VAL A 205 -6.60 -19.25 -3.87
C VAL A 205 -5.15 -19.16 -3.35
N ASP A 206 -4.20 -19.87 -3.99
CA ASP A 206 -2.77 -19.87 -3.60
C ASP A 206 -1.97 -18.72 -4.24
N GLY A 207 -2.40 -17.48 -4.00
CA GLY A 207 -1.74 -16.27 -4.50
C GLY A 207 -0.82 -15.61 -3.47
N VAL A 208 -0.01 -14.66 -3.90
CA VAL A 208 0.97 -13.95 -3.05
C VAL A 208 0.31 -13.33 -1.81
N ALA A 209 -0.88 -12.74 -1.97
CA ALA A 209 -1.64 -12.10 -0.92
C ALA A 209 -2.27 -13.07 0.08
N THR A 210 -2.61 -14.28 -0.36
CA THR A 210 -3.43 -15.22 0.41
C THR A 210 -2.64 -16.39 0.97
N ASN A 211 -1.41 -16.67 0.50
CA ASN A 211 -0.57 -17.69 1.14
C ASN A 211 0.77 -17.14 1.67
N PRO A 212 1.83 -16.96 0.86
CA PRO A 212 3.17 -16.67 1.37
C PRO A 212 3.23 -15.38 2.18
N LEU A 213 2.56 -14.31 1.74
CA LEU A 213 2.57 -13.01 2.41
C LEU A 213 1.25 -12.69 3.14
N ALA A 214 0.40 -13.70 3.38
CA ALA A 214 -0.86 -13.54 4.12
C ALA A 214 -0.69 -12.95 5.52
N HIS A 215 0.43 -13.26 6.19
CA HIS A 215 0.77 -12.67 7.49
C HIS A 215 0.91 -11.15 7.43
N ALA A 216 1.42 -10.59 6.33
CA ALA A 216 1.55 -9.14 6.18
C ALA A 216 0.17 -8.46 6.24
N ILE A 217 -0.81 -9.04 5.54
CA ILE A 217 -2.20 -8.55 5.51
C ILE A 217 -2.88 -8.72 6.87
N ALA A 218 -2.81 -9.93 7.46
CA ALA A 218 -3.41 -10.21 8.76
C ALA A 218 -2.85 -9.30 9.87
N THR A 219 -1.53 -9.04 9.84
CA THR A 219 -0.84 -8.14 10.78
C THR A 219 -1.27 -6.68 10.59
N ALA A 220 -1.35 -6.20 9.35
CA ALA A 220 -1.82 -4.85 9.05
C ALA A 220 -3.27 -4.64 9.51
N LEU A 221 -4.16 -5.61 9.27
CA LEU A 221 -5.54 -5.60 9.75
C LEU A 221 -5.62 -5.62 11.28
N ARG A 222 -4.77 -6.43 11.95
CA ARG A 222 -4.68 -6.47 13.42
C ARG A 222 -4.39 -5.08 13.98
N ILE A 223 -3.31 -4.45 13.50
CA ILE A 223 -2.89 -3.12 13.95
C ILE A 223 -3.95 -2.05 13.65
N ALA A 224 -4.62 -2.14 12.49
CA ALA A 224 -5.70 -1.24 12.11
C ALA A 224 -6.95 -1.35 13.00
N GLY A 225 -7.04 -2.35 13.87
CA GLY A 225 -8.25 -2.63 14.64
C GLY A 225 -9.35 -3.37 13.84
N ALA A 226 -9.10 -3.76 12.59
CA ALA A 226 -10.04 -4.53 11.78
C ALA A 226 -10.00 -6.02 12.16
N ARG A 227 -11.14 -6.60 12.55
CA ARG A 227 -11.28 -8.00 12.99
C ARG A 227 -12.30 -8.75 12.14
N THR A 228 -13.43 -8.11 11.90
CA THR A 228 -14.58 -8.68 11.20
C THR A 228 -14.69 -8.14 9.77
N ALA A 229 -15.45 -8.82 8.91
CA ALA A 229 -15.71 -8.35 7.55
C ALA A 229 -16.44 -6.99 7.51
N ALA A 230 -17.15 -6.65 8.60
CA ALA A 230 -17.87 -5.40 8.75
C ALA A 230 -16.95 -4.20 9.03
N ASP A 231 -15.71 -4.43 9.49
CA ASP A 231 -14.76 -3.36 9.80
C ASP A 231 -14.13 -2.73 8.54
N LEU A 232 -14.28 -3.38 7.39
CA LEU A 232 -13.79 -2.90 6.10
C LEU A 232 -14.95 -2.33 5.27
N GLN A 233 -14.80 -1.10 4.79
CA GLN A 233 -15.70 -0.48 3.83
C GLN A 233 -15.49 -1.05 2.42
N SER A 234 -14.25 -1.14 1.96
CA SER A 234 -13.91 -1.62 0.61
C SER A 234 -12.62 -2.44 0.60
N VAL A 235 -12.51 -3.30 -0.40
CA VAL A 235 -11.30 -4.04 -0.77
C VAL A 235 -11.18 -4.00 -2.29
N ASP A 236 -10.13 -3.35 -2.78
CA ASP A 236 -9.78 -3.28 -4.20
C ASP A 236 -8.56 -4.18 -4.45
N THR A 237 -8.58 -4.94 -5.54
CA THR A 237 -7.51 -5.88 -5.90
C THR A 237 -6.92 -5.51 -7.25
N ASP A 238 -5.60 -5.42 -7.30
CA ASP A 238 -4.82 -5.22 -8.53
C ASP A 238 -3.82 -6.38 -8.64
N LEU A 239 -4.15 -7.37 -9.48
CA LEU A 239 -3.57 -8.73 -9.41
C LEU A 239 -2.84 -9.09 -10.71
N TYR A 240 -1.58 -9.52 -10.59
CA TYR A 240 -0.74 -9.87 -11.73
C TYR A 240 0.04 -11.17 -11.50
N ARG A 241 0.48 -11.77 -12.61
CA ARG A 241 1.33 -12.98 -12.61
C ARG A 241 2.44 -12.88 -13.64
N ALA A 242 3.69 -13.07 -13.21
CA ALA A 242 4.84 -13.26 -14.09
C ALA A 242 5.14 -14.75 -14.33
N ASN A 243 4.80 -15.61 -13.37
CA ASN A 243 4.98 -17.06 -13.47
C ASN A 243 3.78 -17.71 -14.19
N ASP A 244 4.01 -18.90 -14.75
CA ASP A 244 2.97 -19.72 -15.37
C ASP A 244 2.12 -20.45 -14.31
N ILE A 245 1.36 -19.64 -13.58
CA ILE A 245 0.44 -20.05 -12.51
C ILE A 245 -0.96 -19.48 -12.80
N GLU A 246 -1.95 -19.91 -12.02
CA GLU A 246 -3.32 -19.38 -12.15
C GLU A 246 -3.59 -18.21 -11.18
N ALA A 247 -2.94 -18.23 -10.02
CA ALA A 247 -3.05 -17.21 -8.99
C ALA A 247 -2.07 -16.05 -9.24
N ASP A 248 -2.14 -15.03 -8.39
CA ASP A 248 -1.27 -13.86 -8.46
C ASP A 248 0.08 -14.12 -7.78
N ASP A 249 1.16 -13.60 -8.35
CA ASP A 249 2.48 -13.56 -7.73
C ASP A 249 2.97 -12.13 -7.45
N THR A 250 2.29 -11.12 -7.99
CA THR A 250 2.59 -9.69 -7.82
C THR A 250 1.29 -8.90 -7.76
N SER A 251 1.02 -8.24 -6.63
CA SER A 251 -0.31 -7.65 -6.35
C SER A 251 -0.26 -6.41 -5.46
N VAL A 252 -1.26 -5.53 -5.65
CA VAL A 252 -1.69 -4.56 -4.64
C VAL A 252 -3.08 -4.92 -4.14
N ILE A 253 -3.22 -5.03 -2.82
CA ILE A 253 -4.51 -5.10 -2.12
C ILE A 253 -4.72 -3.78 -1.38
N ARG A 254 -5.70 -2.99 -1.80
CA ARG A 254 -6.04 -1.72 -1.16
C ARG A 254 -7.35 -1.87 -0.41
N MET A 255 -7.35 -1.49 0.86
CA MET A 255 -8.50 -1.60 1.74
C MET A 255 -8.80 -0.24 2.37
N ARG A 256 -10.05 -0.05 2.75
CA ARG A 256 -10.49 1.10 3.53
C ARG A 256 -11.31 0.59 4.71
N THR A 257 -10.97 1.01 5.92
CA THR A 257 -11.81 0.68 7.09
C THR A 257 -13.11 1.47 7.05
N VAL A 258 -14.12 1.08 7.83
CA VAL A 258 -15.37 1.86 7.96
C VAL A 258 -15.16 3.24 8.57
N GLN A 259 -14.04 3.46 9.26
CA GLN A 259 -13.59 4.76 9.75
C GLN A 259 -12.79 5.56 8.71
N GLY A 260 -12.62 5.02 7.49
CA GLY A 260 -11.97 5.70 6.38
C GLY A 260 -10.45 5.53 6.29
N LEU A 261 -9.82 4.77 7.21
CA LEU A 261 -8.36 4.57 7.25
C LEU A 261 -7.90 3.75 6.02
N PRO A 262 -6.92 4.24 5.22
CA PRO A 262 -6.29 3.46 4.17
C PRO A 262 -5.41 2.34 4.74
N ILE A 263 -5.53 1.14 4.13
CA ILE A 263 -4.57 0.04 4.31
C ILE A 263 -4.14 -0.44 2.92
N THR A 264 -2.84 -0.41 2.60
CA THR A 264 -2.33 -0.86 1.28
C THR A 264 -1.26 -1.93 1.44
N CYS A 265 -1.51 -3.12 0.91
CA CYS A 265 -0.53 -4.20 0.87
C CYS A 265 0.01 -4.34 -0.55
N ALA A 266 1.30 -4.07 -0.75
CA ALA A 266 1.99 -4.23 -2.04
C ALA A 266 2.97 -5.40 -1.92
N LEU A 267 2.74 -6.47 -2.69
CA LEU A 267 3.34 -7.78 -2.47
C LEU A 267 3.87 -8.37 -3.78
N THR A 268 5.04 -9.00 -3.75
CA THR A 268 5.58 -9.72 -4.91
C THR A 268 6.42 -10.94 -4.51
N LEU A 269 6.39 -11.97 -5.36
CA LEU A 269 7.30 -13.12 -5.37
C LEU A 269 8.35 -13.03 -6.50
N CYS A 270 8.38 -11.89 -7.19
CA CYS A 270 9.23 -11.59 -8.35
C CYS A 270 10.22 -10.45 -8.05
N ALA A 271 10.70 -10.37 -6.81
CA ALA A 271 11.71 -9.42 -6.38
C ALA A 271 13.11 -9.81 -6.89
N SER A 272 14.04 -8.85 -6.87
CA SER A 272 15.46 -9.13 -7.15
C SER A 272 16.15 -9.94 -6.03
N GLU A 273 15.69 -9.75 -4.79
CA GLU A 273 16.17 -10.43 -3.60
C GLU A 273 15.03 -10.60 -2.59
N SER A 274 15.14 -11.60 -1.71
CA SER A 274 14.19 -11.76 -0.60
C SER A 274 14.65 -10.92 0.57
N VAL A 275 13.74 -10.12 1.14
CA VAL A 275 13.96 -9.49 2.45
C VAL A 275 12.80 -9.72 3.38
N GLU A 276 13.04 -9.40 4.65
CA GLU A 276 12.01 -9.49 5.67
C GLU A 276 10.83 -8.57 5.35
N PRO A 277 9.61 -9.13 5.23
CA PRO A 277 8.41 -8.35 4.98
C PRO A 277 8.09 -7.50 6.21
N TYR A 278 7.45 -6.35 5.98
CA TYR A 278 7.15 -5.41 7.05
C TYR A 278 5.79 -4.75 6.91
N VAL A 279 5.25 -4.31 8.04
CA VAL A 279 4.07 -3.43 8.12
C VAL A 279 4.53 -2.05 8.58
N LYS A 280 4.12 -0.99 7.90
CA LYS A 280 4.46 0.39 8.21
C LYS A 280 3.21 1.18 8.58
N LEU A 281 3.29 1.89 9.70
CA LEU A 281 2.30 2.88 10.12
C LEU A 281 2.81 4.26 9.68
N HIS A 282 1.94 5.01 9.01
CA HIS A 282 2.23 6.37 8.56
C HIS A 282 1.51 7.34 9.49
N GLY A 283 2.25 8.09 10.29
CA GLY A 283 1.72 9.09 11.22
C GLY A 283 2.03 10.52 10.78
N THR A 284 1.37 11.50 11.40
CA THR A 284 1.59 12.94 11.14
C THR A 284 2.96 13.44 11.59
N GLU A 285 3.57 12.78 12.58
CA GLU A 285 4.83 13.19 13.22
C GLU A 285 5.95 12.15 13.08
N GLY A 286 5.66 11.00 12.48
CA GLY A 286 6.63 9.94 12.29
C GLY A 286 6.07 8.70 11.62
N THR A 287 6.90 7.66 11.58
CA THR A 287 6.53 6.34 11.05
C THR A 287 6.98 5.25 12.00
N ALA A 288 6.24 4.13 12.04
CA ALA A 288 6.67 2.91 12.71
C ALA A 288 6.74 1.78 11.69
N VAL A 289 7.85 1.08 11.61
CA VAL A 289 8.07 -0.06 10.71
C VAL A 289 8.23 -1.32 11.55
N PHE A 290 7.38 -2.31 11.31
CA PHE A 290 7.36 -3.58 12.00
C PHE A 290 7.76 -4.73 11.06
N HIS A 291 8.96 -5.27 11.25
CA HIS A 291 9.40 -6.51 10.61
C HIS A 291 8.86 -7.69 11.42
N TYR A 292 7.69 -8.20 11.02
CA TYR A 292 6.90 -9.12 11.83
C TYR A 292 7.46 -10.55 11.91
N THR A 293 8.46 -10.87 11.11
CA THR A 293 9.21 -12.13 11.16
C THR A 293 10.35 -12.09 12.18
N GLU A 294 10.85 -10.90 12.49
CA GLU A 294 11.94 -10.66 13.44
C GLU A 294 11.44 -10.05 14.76
N ASP A 295 10.14 -9.80 14.87
CA ASP A 295 9.51 -9.11 16.00
C ASP A 295 10.16 -7.72 16.28
N ARG A 296 10.69 -7.06 15.24
CA ARG A 296 11.45 -5.81 15.34
C ARG A 296 10.62 -4.61 14.90
N VAL A 297 10.54 -3.59 15.77
CA VAL A 297 9.90 -2.31 15.47
C VAL A 297 10.95 -1.20 15.43
N THR A 298 10.92 -0.39 14.37
CA THR A 298 11.69 0.84 14.23
C THR A 298 10.74 2.03 14.11
N VAL A 299 10.87 3.02 14.99
CA VAL A 299 10.11 4.27 14.97
C VAL A 299 11.02 5.43 14.60
N ARG A 300 10.59 6.23 13.62
CA ARG A 300 11.29 7.44 13.16
C ARG A 300 10.39 8.66 13.32
N THR A 301 10.87 9.68 14.01
CA THR A 301 10.20 10.97 14.22
C THR A 301 11.19 12.12 14.02
N GLU A 302 10.73 13.37 14.10
CA GLU A 302 11.63 14.55 14.13
C GLU A 302 12.62 14.49 15.31
N ALA A 303 12.29 13.78 16.41
CA ALA A 303 13.16 13.61 17.57
C ALA A 303 14.27 12.56 17.37
N GLY A 304 14.20 11.76 16.31
CA GLY A 304 15.18 10.73 15.99
C GLY A 304 14.56 9.35 15.70
N GLU A 305 15.42 8.34 15.70
CA GLU A 305 15.09 6.94 15.42
C GLU A 305 15.30 6.06 16.65
N ALA A 306 14.37 5.14 16.92
CA ALA A 306 14.48 4.13 17.96
C ALA A 306 14.06 2.75 17.42
N THR A 307 14.80 1.71 17.80
CA THR A 307 14.52 0.32 17.40
C THR A 307 14.46 -0.60 18.61
N ARG A 308 13.50 -1.54 18.63
CA ARG A 308 13.37 -2.60 19.64
C ARG A 308 12.97 -3.91 18.99
N GLU A 309 13.48 -5.00 19.55
CA GLU A 309 13.04 -6.36 19.28
C GLU A 309 12.15 -6.83 20.42
N PHE A 310 11.06 -7.52 20.09
CA PHE A 310 10.05 -7.99 21.02
C PHE A 310 10.04 -9.51 21.10
N GLY A 311 9.45 -10.04 22.17
CA GLY A 311 9.13 -11.46 22.27
C GLY A 311 7.89 -11.84 21.46
N ARG A 312 7.61 -13.14 21.45
CA ARG A 312 6.48 -13.77 20.80
C ARG A 312 5.95 -14.91 21.63
N ASP A 313 4.64 -15.05 21.67
CA ASP A 313 3.98 -16.23 22.20
C ASP A 313 3.75 -17.27 21.10
N ASP A 314 3.95 -18.54 21.44
CA ASP A 314 3.57 -19.68 20.62
C ASP A 314 2.05 -19.82 20.61
N LEU A 315 1.43 -19.87 19.41
CA LEU A 315 -0.03 -19.96 19.30
C LEU A 315 -0.61 -21.28 19.83
N THR A 316 0.18 -22.36 19.82
CA THR A 316 -0.21 -23.65 20.40
C THR A 316 -0.22 -23.53 21.92
N GLU A 317 0.82 -22.96 22.52
CA GLU A 317 0.84 -22.69 23.97
C GLU A 317 -0.28 -21.75 24.38
N ASN A 318 -0.54 -20.68 23.61
CA ASN A 318 -1.66 -19.79 23.86
C ASN A 318 -3.00 -20.52 23.82
N LEU A 319 -3.20 -21.45 22.88
CA LEU A 319 -4.40 -22.30 22.86
C LEU A 319 -4.48 -23.19 24.11
N LEU A 320 -3.38 -23.79 24.56
CA LEU A 320 -3.35 -24.58 25.79
C LEU A 320 -3.71 -23.72 27.02
N SER A 321 -3.10 -22.54 27.17
CA SER A 321 -3.41 -21.57 28.23
C SER A 321 -4.86 -21.06 28.16
N HIS A 322 -5.42 -20.92 26.96
CA HIS A 322 -6.83 -20.59 26.80
C HIS A 322 -7.73 -21.66 27.39
N LEU A 323 -7.43 -22.94 27.14
CA LEU A 323 -8.23 -24.07 27.62
C LEU A 323 -8.06 -24.32 29.12
N SER A 324 -6.86 -24.11 29.67
CA SER A 324 -6.58 -24.35 31.09
C SER A 324 -6.94 -23.17 32.00
N GLU A 325 -6.69 -21.95 31.55
CA GLU A 325 -6.72 -20.74 32.38
C GLU A 325 -7.71 -19.67 31.89
N GLY A 326 -8.26 -19.82 30.69
CA GLY A 326 -9.17 -18.84 30.10
C GLY A 326 -8.47 -17.62 29.49
N THR A 327 -7.16 -17.70 29.25
CA THR A 327 -6.40 -16.65 28.53
C THR A 327 -7.04 -16.40 27.15
N PRO A 328 -7.22 -15.14 26.70
CA PRO A 328 -7.76 -14.88 25.37
C PRO A 328 -6.88 -15.47 24.25
N LEU A 329 -7.52 -16.04 23.22
CA LEU A 329 -6.80 -16.47 22.02
C LEU A 329 -6.17 -15.28 21.30
N LEU A 330 -4.96 -15.46 20.79
CA LEU A 330 -4.23 -14.43 20.05
C LEU A 330 -4.73 -14.30 18.60
N SER A 331 -5.22 -15.38 18.00
CA SER A 331 -5.85 -15.38 16.67
C SER A 331 -7.10 -16.26 16.66
N PRO A 332 -8.19 -15.82 17.32
CA PRO A 332 -9.45 -16.54 17.26
C PRO A 332 -10.08 -16.45 15.87
N LEU A 333 -10.83 -17.47 15.47
CA LEU A 333 -11.58 -17.51 14.21
C LEU A 333 -12.41 -16.23 13.97
N ASP A 334 -13.09 -15.72 14.99
CA ASP A 334 -13.94 -14.53 14.88
C ASP A 334 -13.19 -13.24 14.53
N HIS A 335 -11.87 -13.21 14.73
CA HIS A 335 -11.03 -12.08 14.37
C HIS A 335 -10.40 -12.20 12.97
N SER A 336 -10.76 -13.24 12.21
CA SER A 336 -10.25 -13.45 10.85
C SER A 336 -11.20 -12.93 9.76
N GLY A 337 -12.36 -12.38 10.12
CA GLY A 337 -13.37 -11.95 9.14
C GLY A 337 -12.89 -10.85 8.18
N ALA A 338 -12.08 -9.90 8.67
CA ALA A 338 -11.51 -8.86 7.81
C ALA A 338 -10.54 -9.46 6.77
N PHE A 339 -9.68 -10.40 7.19
CA PHE A 339 -8.79 -11.12 6.28
C PHE A 339 -9.59 -11.97 5.29
N MET A 340 -10.65 -12.64 5.74
CA MET A 340 -11.51 -13.43 4.87
C MET A 340 -12.23 -12.58 3.82
N LYS A 341 -12.55 -11.32 4.11
CA LYS A 341 -13.08 -10.39 3.11
C LYS A 341 -12.05 -10.06 2.04
N VAL A 342 -10.76 -9.97 2.41
CA VAL A 342 -9.66 -9.83 1.46
C VAL A 342 -9.50 -11.08 0.59
N LEU A 343 -9.45 -12.25 1.21
CA LEU A 343 -9.36 -13.52 0.50
C LEU A 343 -10.52 -13.69 -0.49
N GLU A 344 -11.74 -13.37 -0.06
CA GLU A 344 -12.94 -13.42 -0.90
C GLU A 344 -12.82 -12.48 -2.10
N ALA A 345 -12.34 -11.25 -1.90
CA ALA A 345 -12.12 -10.30 -2.99
C ALA A 345 -11.13 -10.86 -4.03
N VAL A 346 -10.01 -11.46 -3.59
CA VAL A 346 -9.03 -12.12 -4.48
C VAL A 346 -9.63 -13.33 -5.20
N ARG A 347 -10.44 -14.13 -4.49
CA ARG A 347 -11.13 -15.33 -5.01
C ARG A 347 -12.14 -14.98 -6.10
N THR A 348 -12.91 -13.90 -5.91
CA THR A 348 -13.96 -13.48 -6.86
C THR A 348 -13.49 -12.50 -7.93
N ALA A 349 -12.28 -11.95 -7.81
CA ALA A 349 -11.70 -11.09 -8.83
C ALA A 349 -11.54 -11.82 -10.17
N GLU A 350 -11.44 -11.05 -11.25
CA GLU A 350 -10.98 -11.56 -12.54
C GLU A 350 -9.62 -12.27 -12.39
N PRO A 351 -9.31 -13.26 -13.25
CA PRO A 351 -8.01 -13.91 -13.26
C PRO A 351 -6.86 -12.87 -13.30
N PRO A 352 -5.77 -13.08 -12.54
CA PRO A 352 -4.63 -12.17 -12.54
C PRO A 352 -4.09 -11.93 -13.95
N THR A 353 -3.84 -10.67 -14.27
CA THR A 353 -3.33 -10.26 -15.58
C THR A 353 -1.91 -10.80 -15.76
N ALA A 354 -1.65 -11.45 -16.89
CA ALA A 354 -0.31 -11.92 -17.22
C ALA A 354 0.61 -10.74 -17.53
N ILE A 355 1.76 -10.68 -16.87
CA ILE A 355 2.79 -9.67 -17.14
C ILE A 355 3.46 -10.04 -18.48
N PRO A 356 3.62 -9.09 -19.42
CA PRO A 356 4.31 -9.32 -20.68
C PRO A 356 5.71 -9.89 -20.48
N SER A 357 6.12 -10.85 -21.32
CA SER A 357 7.40 -11.56 -21.14
C SER A 357 8.62 -10.67 -21.29
N ASP A 358 8.51 -9.56 -22.04
CA ASP A 358 9.55 -8.54 -22.20
C ASP A 358 9.70 -7.63 -20.97
N ALA A 359 8.71 -7.62 -20.07
CA ALA A 359 8.79 -6.95 -18.77
C ALA A 359 9.35 -7.86 -17.65
N VAL A 360 9.67 -9.13 -17.94
CA VAL A 360 10.15 -10.10 -16.95
C VAL A 360 11.57 -10.56 -17.25
N ASN A 361 12.49 -10.35 -16.30
CA ASN A 361 13.82 -10.93 -16.35
C ASN A 361 13.84 -12.29 -15.64
N TRP A 362 14.37 -13.33 -16.29
CA TRP A 362 14.55 -14.64 -15.67
C TRP A 362 15.98 -14.82 -15.17
N VAL A 363 16.13 -15.16 -13.90
CA VAL A 363 17.43 -15.44 -13.26
C VAL A 363 17.49 -16.92 -12.86
N GLY A 364 18.62 -17.58 -13.15
CA GLY A 364 18.81 -19.01 -12.90
C GLY A 364 18.34 -19.91 -14.06
N THR A 365 18.35 -21.22 -13.84
CA THR A 365 17.97 -22.24 -14.84
C THR A 365 17.16 -23.37 -14.23
N GLY A 366 16.41 -24.11 -15.06
CA GLY A 366 15.66 -25.28 -14.63
C GLY A 366 14.68 -24.96 -13.49
N GLN A 367 14.71 -25.76 -12.42
CA GLN A 367 13.84 -25.58 -11.25
C GLN A 367 14.22 -24.39 -10.37
N GLN A 368 15.47 -23.90 -10.45
CA GLN A 368 15.95 -22.74 -9.70
C GLN A 368 15.71 -21.40 -10.43
N ALA A 369 15.16 -21.44 -11.64
CA ALA A 369 14.81 -20.23 -12.38
C ALA A 369 13.68 -19.49 -11.66
N HIS A 370 13.83 -18.17 -11.51
CA HIS A 370 12.81 -17.29 -10.95
C HIS A 370 12.64 -16.03 -11.80
N ALA A 371 11.42 -15.49 -11.79
CA ALA A 371 11.08 -14.24 -12.45
C ALA A 371 11.47 -13.05 -11.56
N VAL A 372 12.02 -12.01 -12.18
CA VAL A 372 12.37 -10.72 -11.57
C VAL A 372 11.74 -9.62 -12.39
N LEU A 373 10.95 -8.76 -11.74
CA LEU A 373 10.37 -7.58 -12.36
C LEU A 373 11.31 -6.37 -12.17
N PRO A 374 11.84 -5.77 -13.24
CA PRO A 374 12.70 -4.59 -13.12
C PRO A 374 12.00 -3.44 -12.38
N GLY A 375 12.70 -2.83 -11.40
CA GLY A 375 12.20 -1.68 -10.65
C GLY A 375 11.07 -1.99 -9.66
N ILE A 376 10.73 -3.27 -9.43
CA ILE A 376 9.59 -3.64 -8.59
C ILE A 376 9.72 -3.11 -7.16
N GLU A 377 10.93 -3.05 -6.59
CA GLU A 377 11.14 -2.54 -5.24
C GLU A 377 10.70 -1.09 -5.08
N GLU A 378 11.03 -0.23 -6.05
CA GLU A 378 10.59 1.17 -6.08
C GLU A 378 9.09 1.27 -6.34
N ILE A 379 8.55 0.45 -7.24
CA ILE A 379 7.11 0.40 -7.55
C ILE A 379 6.29 0.05 -6.28
N LEU A 380 6.75 -0.91 -5.47
CA LEU A 380 6.11 -1.26 -4.19
C LEU A 380 6.15 -0.09 -3.20
N GLU A 381 7.27 0.62 -3.12
CA GLU A 381 7.40 1.79 -2.25
C GLU A 381 6.48 2.94 -2.70
N ARG A 382 6.38 3.21 -4.00
CA ARG A 382 5.42 4.16 -4.58
C ARG A 382 3.99 3.79 -4.22
N ALA A 383 3.61 2.53 -4.44
CA ALA A 383 2.25 2.03 -4.18
C ALA A 383 1.86 2.21 -2.71
N THR A 384 2.76 1.86 -1.80
CA THR A 384 2.51 1.96 -0.36
C THR A 384 2.55 3.39 0.17
N LYS A 385 3.39 4.29 -0.37
CA LYS A 385 3.43 5.70 0.01
C LYS A 385 2.22 6.48 -0.49
N ALA A 386 1.78 6.21 -1.72
CA ALA A 386 0.65 6.89 -2.35
C ALA A 386 -0.70 6.23 -2.03
N HIS A 387 -0.71 5.06 -1.39
CA HIS A 387 -1.88 4.19 -1.24
C HIS A 387 -2.58 3.91 -2.59
N ALA A 388 -1.76 3.65 -3.62
CA ALA A 388 -2.16 3.46 -5.01
C ALA A 388 -1.92 2.02 -5.48
N THR A 389 -2.71 1.58 -6.44
CA THR A 389 -2.53 0.32 -7.18
C THR A 389 -1.43 0.46 -8.25
N PHE A 390 -0.90 -0.64 -8.81
CA PHE A 390 0.09 -0.55 -9.89
C PHE A 390 -0.51 0.07 -11.15
N SER A 391 -1.78 -0.23 -11.44
CA SER A 391 -2.53 0.42 -12.52
C SER A 391 -2.62 1.94 -12.32
N GLU A 392 -2.93 2.40 -11.10
CA GLU A 392 -3.02 3.84 -10.81
C GLU A 392 -1.67 4.54 -10.84
N LEU A 393 -0.56 3.84 -10.61
CA LEU A 393 0.80 4.36 -10.75
C LEU A 393 1.28 4.42 -12.22
N GLY A 394 0.47 3.95 -13.18
CA GLY A 394 0.86 3.92 -14.59
C GLY A 394 2.02 2.98 -14.89
N VAL A 395 2.18 1.89 -14.11
CA VAL A 395 3.23 0.90 -14.37
C VAL A 395 2.99 0.26 -15.74
N SER A 396 4.02 0.20 -16.59
CA SER A 396 3.87 -0.14 -18.02
C SER A 396 3.23 -1.50 -18.29
N TRP A 397 3.49 -2.50 -17.45
CA TRP A 397 2.88 -3.83 -17.54
C TRP A 397 1.57 -3.96 -16.76
N ALA A 398 1.22 -2.97 -15.95
CA ALA A 398 -0.01 -2.94 -15.18
C ALA A 398 -1.15 -2.39 -16.04
N CYS A 399 -1.58 -3.20 -17.01
CA CYS A 399 -2.69 -2.84 -17.89
C CYS A 399 -4.02 -3.22 -17.23
N ARG A 400 -4.77 -2.20 -16.83
CA ARG A 400 -6.25 -2.25 -16.87
C ARG A 400 -6.73 -1.11 -17.76
N ASP A 401 -7.87 -1.31 -18.41
CA ASP A 401 -8.70 -0.22 -18.93
C ASP A 401 -9.04 0.68 -17.74
N SER A 402 -8.12 1.57 -17.36
CA SER A 402 -8.23 2.33 -16.13
C SER A 402 -9.41 3.28 -16.31
N THR A 403 -10.41 3.16 -15.45
CA THR A 403 -11.66 3.94 -15.49
C THR A 403 -11.45 5.44 -15.21
N GLY A 404 -10.23 5.96 -15.34
CA GLY A 404 -9.84 7.33 -15.00
C GLY A 404 -8.77 7.97 -15.89
N THR A 405 -8.05 7.21 -16.73
CA THR A 405 -7.11 7.75 -17.73
C THR A 405 -7.85 7.88 -19.05
N GLU A 406 -8.07 9.11 -19.50
CA GLU A 406 -8.75 9.40 -20.76
C GLU A 406 -7.78 10.15 -21.68
N PRO A 407 -7.74 9.88 -23.00
CA PRO A 407 -6.99 10.72 -23.94
C PRO A 407 -7.36 12.19 -23.73
N LEU A 408 -6.36 13.08 -23.69
CA LEU A 408 -6.62 14.50 -23.54
C LEU A 408 -7.40 15.02 -24.75
N PHE A 409 -7.04 14.59 -25.96
CA PHE A 409 -7.66 14.95 -27.23
C PHE A 409 -8.26 13.72 -27.91
N THR A 410 -9.24 13.89 -28.79
CA THR A 410 -9.89 12.74 -29.48
C THR A 410 -9.06 12.17 -30.64
N ASP A 411 -8.03 12.89 -31.10
CA ASP A 411 -7.27 12.62 -32.32
C ASP A 411 -5.77 12.40 -32.08
N SER A 412 -5.34 12.34 -30.81
CA SER A 412 -3.92 12.38 -30.44
C SER A 412 -3.67 11.62 -29.11
N PRO A 413 -2.67 10.71 -29.06
CA PRO A 413 -2.36 9.92 -27.86
C PRO A 413 -1.33 10.55 -26.90
N GLU A 414 -0.66 11.65 -27.29
CA GLU A 414 0.54 12.17 -26.60
C GLU A 414 0.27 12.74 -25.20
N ALA A 415 -0.98 12.94 -24.81
CA ALA A 415 -1.34 13.37 -23.46
C ALA A 415 -2.63 12.71 -22.99
N SER A 416 -2.67 12.31 -21.73
CA SER A 416 -3.85 11.78 -21.07
C SER A 416 -4.27 12.63 -19.88
N LEU A 417 -5.57 12.82 -19.72
CA LEU A 417 -6.20 13.47 -18.59
C LEU A 417 -6.52 12.43 -17.52
N GLN A 418 -6.00 12.67 -16.32
CA GLN A 418 -6.37 11.98 -15.10
C GLN A 418 -7.45 12.77 -14.37
N ARG A 419 -8.56 12.12 -14.02
CA ARG A 419 -9.62 12.79 -13.24
C ARG A 419 -9.22 13.09 -11.81
N GLY A 420 -8.42 12.20 -11.20
CA GLY A 420 -7.94 12.33 -9.82
C GLY A 420 -9.01 12.23 -8.72
N SER A 421 -10.26 11.91 -9.05
CA SER A 421 -11.35 11.79 -8.07
C SER A 421 -11.23 10.60 -7.12
N THR A 422 -10.39 9.62 -7.45
CA THR A 422 -10.11 8.43 -6.63
C THR A 422 -8.91 8.61 -5.71
N LEU A 423 -8.20 9.74 -5.81
CA LEU A 423 -7.06 10.05 -4.96
C LEU A 423 -7.49 10.18 -3.50
N TRP A 424 -6.57 9.83 -2.60
CA TRP A 424 -6.75 10.06 -1.17
C TRP A 424 -6.76 11.55 -0.84
N ASN A 425 -7.48 11.93 0.22
CA ASN A 425 -7.66 13.34 0.59
C ASN A 425 -6.33 14.07 0.79
N GLU A 426 -5.33 13.40 1.38
CA GLU A 426 -3.98 13.95 1.60
C GLU A 426 -3.23 14.30 0.31
N LEU A 427 -3.66 13.77 -0.83
CA LEU A 427 -3.11 14.10 -2.14
C LEU A 427 -3.84 15.27 -2.81
N SER A 428 -4.88 15.83 -2.17
CA SER A 428 -5.79 16.87 -2.70
C SER A 428 -6.37 16.50 -4.08
N PRO A 429 -7.46 15.69 -4.12
CA PRO A 429 -8.04 15.19 -5.36
C PRO A 429 -8.28 16.29 -6.41
N ARG A 430 -7.71 16.14 -7.61
CA ARG A 430 -7.77 17.14 -8.68
C ARG A 430 -7.45 16.55 -10.06
N PRO A 431 -7.87 17.19 -11.16
CA PRO A 431 -7.45 16.81 -12.50
C PRO A 431 -6.00 17.23 -12.80
N TYR A 432 -5.29 16.34 -13.49
CA TYR A 432 -3.91 16.55 -13.95
C TYR A 432 -3.64 15.74 -15.22
N LEU A 433 -2.54 16.03 -15.92
CA LEU A 433 -2.12 15.31 -17.12
C LEU A 433 -1.05 14.28 -16.76
N HIS A 434 -1.31 13.02 -17.08
CA HIS A 434 -0.32 11.94 -17.02
C HIS A 434 -0.87 10.69 -17.75
N PRO A 435 -0.08 9.98 -18.59
CA PRO A 435 1.21 10.43 -19.10
C PRO A 435 1.07 11.58 -20.10
N VAL A 436 2.12 12.39 -20.23
CA VAL A 436 2.40 13.23 -21.39
C VAL A 436 3.71 12.76 -22.02
N SER A 437 3.76 12.64 -23.35
CA SER A 437 4.90 12.10 -24.09
C SER A 437 5.35 12.97 -25.26
N THR A 438 6.57 12.72 -25.73
CA THR A 438 7.03 13.19 -27.04
C THR A 438 6.34 12.41 -28.18
N LEU A 439 6.57 12.80 -29.45
CA LEU A 439 6.02 12.10 -30.61
C LEU A 439 6.60 10.68 -30.78
N ALA A 440 7.84 10.44 -30.34
CA ALA A 440 8.42 9.09 -30.30
C ALA A 440 7.93 8.24 -29.12
N GLY A 441 7.10 8.78 -28.23
CA GLY A 441 6.52 8.05 -27.09
C GLY A 441 7.31 8.14 -25.79
N THR A 442 8.34 8.98 -25.71
CA THR A 442 9.08 9.21 -24.46
C THR A 442 8.19 9.95 -23.46
N VAL A 443 7.83 9.31 -22.34
CA VAL A 443 7.03 9.93 -21.28
C VAL A 443 7.86 10.98 -20.53
N VAL A 444 7.34 12.18 -20.42
CA VAL A 444 8.00 13.36 -19.85
C VAL A 444 7.31 13.92 -18.60
N THR A 445 6.31 13.19 -18.08
CA THR A 445 5.65 13.48 -16.80
C THR A 445 5.73 12.28 -15.87
N ASP A 446 5.84 12.52 -14.57
CA ASP A 446 5.72 11.50 -13.53
C ASP A 446 4.62 11.86 -12.53
N HIS A 447 4.04 10.87 -11.86
CA HIS A 447 3.01 11.08 -10.84
C HIS A 447 3.16 10.12 -9.68
N MET A 448 2.75 10.58 -8.49
CA MET A 448 2.87 9.82 -7.24
C MET A 448 4.29 9.21 -7.02
N PRO A 449 5.35 10.01 -7.13
CA PRO A 449 6.71 9.53 -6.90
C PRO A 449 6.98 9.23 -5.42
N VAL A 450 8.02 8.43 -5.15
CA VAL A 450 8.42 8.02 -3.79
C VAL A 450 8.79 9.20 -2.91
N ASP A 451 9.31 10.30 -3.44
CA ASP A 451 9.70 11.48 -2.66
C ASP A 451 8.47 12.31 -2.26
N HIS A 452 7.55 12.57 -3.19
CA HIS A 452 6.39 13.46 -3.02
C HIS A 452 5.14 12.87 -3.70
N ALA A 453 4.41 12.00 -3.01
CA ALA A 453 3.25 11.30 -3.57
C ALA A 453 2.13 12.23 -4.10
N TRP A 454 2.07 13.48 -3.63
CA TRP A 454 1.11 14.50 -4.08
C TRP A 454 1.57 15.29 -5.32
N HIS A 455 2.75 15.01 -5.87
CA HIS A 455 3.16 15.55 -7.17
C HIS A 455 2.50 14.73 -8.28
N LEU A 456 1.62 15.40 -9.03
CA LEU A 456 0.71 14.76 -9.99
C LEU A 456 0.94 15.33 -11.40
N GLY A 457 1.81 14.68 -12.19
CA GLY A 457 2.00 14.96 -13.61
C GLY A 457 2.15 16.46 -13.93
N ALA A 458 1.38 16.93 -14.91
CA ALA A 458 1.27 18.35 -15.23
C ALA A 458 -0.12 18.91 -14.90
N GLY A 459 -0.20 20.10 -14.30
CA GLY A 459 -1.49 20.68 -13.94
C GLY A 459 -1.40 22.04 -13.27
N PHE A 460 -2.49 22.41 -12.59
CA PHE A 460 -2.60 23.66 -11.85
C PHE A 460 -3.20 23.40 -10.47
N ALA A 461 -2.51 23.83 -9.42
CA ALA A 461 -2.91 23.66 -8.02
C ALA A 461 -2.22 24.70 -7.11
N LEU A 462 -2.82 24.99 -5.95
CA LEU A 462 -2.26 25.91 -4.96
C LEU A 462 -2.21 25.25 -3.58
N GLN A 463 -1.17 25.56 -2.80
CA GLN A 463 -1.01 25.02 -1.45
C GLN A 463 -1.90 25.74 -0.43
N ASP A 464 -2.31 26.98 -0.70
CA ASP A 464 -3.20 27.72 0.18
C ASP A 464 -4.20 28.56 -0.63
N VAL A 465 -5.49 28.29 -0.44
CA VAL A 465 -6.58 29.16 -0.88
C VAL A 465 -7.49 29.34 0.32
N ASN A 466 -7.47 30.53 0.93
CA ASN A 466 -8.17 30.81 2.18
C ASN A 466 -7.92 29.75 3.28
N GLY A 467 -6.68 29.28 3.43
CA GLY A 467 -6.35 28.24 4.41
C GLY A 467 -6.52 26.80 3.92
N THR A 468 -7.13 26.55 2.76
CA THR A 468 -7.33 25.20 2.20
C THR A 468 -6.17 24.81 1.27
N ASN A 469 -5.66 23.58 1.40
CA ASN A 469 -4.61 23.01 0.57
C ASN A 469 -5.16 22.20 -0.62
N PHE A 470 -4.89 22.65 -1.84
CA PHE A 470 -5.24 21.96 -3.09
C PHE A 470 -4.04 21.28 -3.77
N TRP A 471 -2.85 21.38 -3.18
CA TRP A 471 -1.60 20.78 -3.65
C TRP A 471 -1.40 19.35 -3.15
N GLY A 472 -1.80 19.09 -1.91
CA GLY A 472 -1.56 17.85 -1.17
C GLY A 472 -0.35 17.94 -0.24
N GLY A 473 -0.15 16.90 0.56
CA GLY A 473 0.94 16.81 1.53
C GLY A 473 0.79 17.75 2.73
N ARG A 474 1.91 18.11 3.35
CA ARG A 474 1.92 19.02 4.52
C ARG A 474 1.79 20.48 4.09
N SER A 475 1.12 21.29 4.89
CA SER A 475 0.95 22.72 4.66
C SER A 475 1.99 23.53 5.42
N TYR A 476 2.68 24.46 4.77
CA TYR A 476 3.59 25.38 5.44
C TYR A 476 2.80 26.47 6.15
N ARG A 477 3.02 26.64 7.45
CA ARG A 477 2.35 27.67 8.24
C ARG A 477 3.37 28.64 8.81
N ARG A 478 3.24 29.92 8.47
CA ARG A 478 4.12 31.00 8.95
C ARG A 478 4.24 31.02 10.47
N SER A 479 3.12 30.84 11.17
CA SER A 479 3.06 30.79 12.63
C SER A 479 3.88 29.66 13.24
N ALA A 480 4.03 28.55 12.53
CA ALA A 480 4.83 27.40 12.95
C ALA A 480 6.28 27.43 12.42
N GLY A 481 6.55 28.24 11.39
CA GLY A 481 7.85 28.32 10.72
C GLY A 481 8.28 27.03 10.01
N ARG A 482 7.33 26.10 9.76
CA ARG A 482 7.59 24.78 9.18
C ARG A 482 6.35 24.22 8.48
N TYR A 483 6.56 23.14 7.74
CA TYR A 483 5.49 22.29 7.22
C TYR A 483 4.80 21.53 8.35
N VAL A 484 3.46 21.52 8.37
CA VAL A 484 2.64 20.86 9.39
C VAL A 484 1.61 19.98 8.69
N ASP A 485 1.36 18.81 9.26
CA ASP A 485 0.31 17.93 8.78
C ASP A 485 -1.04 18.42 9.33
N LEU A 486 -1.97 18.79 8.45
CA LEU A 486 -3.26 19.37 8.78
C LEU A 486 -4.35 18.62 7.99
N GLU A 487 -5.58 18.65 8.51
CA GLU A 487 -6.77 18.18 7.77
C GLU A 487 -7.37 19.35 6.98
N ASP A 488 -6.54 20.02 6.18
CA ASP A 488 -6.90 21.21 5.41
C ASP A 488 -7.01 20.96 3.90
N HIS A 489 -6.96 19.70 3.46
CA HIS A 489 -7.00 19.35 2.04
C HIS A 489 -8.38 19.56 1.42
N GLY A 490 -8.42 20.39 0.38
CA GLY A 490 -9.57 20.55 -0.52
C GLY A 490 -9.47 19.67 -1.75
N ARG A 491 -10.42 19.84 -2.67
CA ARG A 491 -10.46 19.13 -3.96
C ARG A 491 -10.88 20.02 -5.12
N ILE A 492 -10.38 19.74 -6.32
CA ILE A 492 -10.79 20.39 -7.57
C ILE A 492 -11.66 19.39 -8.34
N ALA A 493 -12.96 19.65 -8.41
CA ALA A 493 -13.95 18.72 -8.95
C ALA A 493 -14.43 19.13 -10.35
N PHE A 494 -14.64 18.15 -11.24
CA PHE A 494 -15.26 18.36 -12.55
C PHE A 494 -16.71 18.80 -12.40
N GLN A 495 -17.08 19.83 -13.17
CA GLN A 495 -18.46 20.19 -13.47
C GLN A 495 -18.84 19.69 -14.86
N SER A 496 -17.99 19.95 -15.85
CA SER A 496 -18.15 19.45 -17.21
C SER A 496 -16.82 19.35 -17.94
N ILE A 497 -16.83 18.61 -19.05
CA ILE A 497 -15.71 18.48 -19.97
C ILE A 497 -16.25 18.57 -21.40
N ASP A 498 -15.62 19.42 -22.20
CA ASP A 498 -15.82 19.49 -23.65
C ASP A 498 -14.50 19.08 -24.33
N ARG A 499 -14.51 17.95 -25.03
CA ARG A 499 -13.33 17.33 -25.61
C ARG A 499 -13.53 17.16 -27.11
N GLY A 500 -12.56 17.65 -27.89
CA GLY A 500 -12.55 17.51 -29.34
C GLY A 500 -11.14 17.28 -29.90
N PRO A 501 -11.01 17.36 -31.23
CA PRO A 501 -9.72 17.25 -31.91
C PRO A 501 -8.81 18.43 -31.52
N GLY A 502 -7.63 18.13 -30.98
CA GLY A 502 -6.63 19.12 -30.58
C GLY A 502 -7.05 20.16 -29.52
N LYS A 503 -8.25 20.07 -28.94
CA LYS A 503 -8.73 20.99 -27.90
C LYS A 503 -9.61 20.31 -26.86
N THR A 504 -9.36 20.64 -25.60
CA THR A 504 -10.17 20.19 -24.47
C THR A 504 -10.36 21.31 -23.47
N THR A 505 -11.61 21.52 -23.01
CA THR A 505 -11.97 22.51 -21.99
C THR A 505 -12.63 21.82 -20.80
N LEU A 506 -12.19 22.16 -19.60
CA LEU A 506 -12.73 21.68 -18.34
C LEU A 506 -13.42 22.84 -17.61
N ASP A 507 -14.62 22.60 -17.11
CA ASP A 507 -15.25 23.44 -16.09
C ASP A 507 -15.06 22.75 -14.73
N LEU A 508 -14.43 23.44 -13.80
CA LEU A 508 -13.94 22.92 -12.53
C LEU A 508 -14.41 23.77 -11.36
N GLN A 509 -14.63 23.14 -10.22
CA GLN A 509 -14.95 23.81 -8.96
C GLN A 509 -13.93 23.44 -7.89
N TRP A 510 -13.38 24.46 -7.23
CA TRP A 510 -12.46 24.29 -6.10
C TRP A 510 -13.27 24.30 -4.80
N ILE A 511 -13.25 23.17 -4.11
CA ILE A 511 -14.05 22.90 -2.93
C ILE A 511 -13.13 22.82 -1.71
N GLY A 512 -13.37 23.68 -0.74
CA GLY A 512 -12.70 23.76 0.56
C GLY A 512 -12.73 22.43 1.31
N ALA A 513 -11.81 22.27 2.28
CA ALA A 513 -11.82 21.11 3.18
C ALA A 513 -13.14 21.00 3.99
N ASP A 514 -13.80 22.13 4.22
CA ASP A 514 -15.12 22.25 4.86
C ASP A 514 -16.30 22.02 3.91
N GLY A 515 -16.04 21.79 2.63
CA GLY A 515 -17.06 21.60 1.58
C GLY A 515 -17.55 22.89 0.92
N SER A 516 -17.05 24.07 1.31
CA SER A 516 -17.43 25.36 0.69
C SER A 516 -16.84 25.51 -0.72
N ALA A 517 -17.54 26.20 -1.62
CA ALA A 517 -17.00 26.53 -2.93
C ALA A 517 -16.17 27.82 -2.87
N LEU A 518 -14.88 27.74 -3.24
CA LEU A 518 -13.95 28.87 -3.16
C LEU A 518 -13.72 29.51 -4.52
N LEU A 519 -13.44 28.69 -5.55
CA LEU A 519 -13.16 29.15 -6.91
C LEU A 519 -13.96 28.34 -7.93
N ARG A 520 -14.29 28.98 -9.06
CA ARG A 520 -14.59 28.31 -10.32
C ARG A 520 -13.38 28.42 -11.23
N GLU A 521 -13.09 27.39 -11.99
CA GLU A 521 -11.99 27.37 -12.94
C GLU A 521 -12.46 26.90 -14.31
N VAL A 522 -12.13 27.65 -15.36
CA VAL A 522 -12.18 27.15 -16.73
C VAL A 522 -10.75 26.86 -17.17
N ARG A 523 -10.44 25.60 -17.45
CA ARG A 523 -9.11 25.16 -17.90
C ARG A 523 -9.18 24.63 -19.31
N SER A 524 -8.42 25.19 -20.24
CA SER A 524 -8.34 24.71 -21.62
C SER A 524 -6.94 24.24 -22.00
N PHE A 525 -6.91 23.21 -22.82
CA PHE A 525 -5.73 22.62 -23.43
C PHE A 525 -5.87 22.71 -24.94
N GLU A 526 -4.83 23.19 -25.64
CA GLU A 526 -4.79 23.21 -27.10
C GLU A 526 -3.49 22.57 -27.61
N ARG A 527 -3.59 21.75 -28.64
CA ARG A 527 -2.48 21.02 -29.27
C ARG A 527 -2.17 21.63 -30.63
N THR A 528 -0.88 21.88 -30.88
CA THR A 528 -0.37 22.25 -32.20
C THR A 528 0.81 21.36 -32.59
N SER A 529 0.75 20.71 -33.76
CA SER A 529 1.92 20.04 -34.33
C SER A 529 2.85 21.08 -34.95
N ILE A 530 4.13 21.07 -34.56
CA ILE A 530 5.13 22.01 -35.09
C ILE A 530 5.88 21.36 -36.25
N ASP A 531 6.45 20.18 -36.00
CA ASP A 531 7.15 19.37 -36.99
C ASP A 531 7.06 17.87 -36.64
N HIS A 532 7.96 17.06 -37.22
CA HIS A 532 8.01 15.61 -37.01
C HIS A 532 8.60 15.18 -35.65
N ARG A 533 9.18 16.10 -34.87
CA ARG A 533 9.81 15.86 -33.56
C ARG A 533 9.09 16.59 -32.43
N THR A 534 8.44 17.71 -32.74
CA THR A 534 7.95 18.67 -31.76
C THR A 534 6.45 18.92 -31.89
N TRP A 535 5.78 18.88 -30.75
CA TRP A 535 4.41 19.38 -30.61
C TRP A 535 4.31 20.37 -29.46
N ARG A 536 3.31 21.24 -29.51
CA ARG A 536 3.06 22.32 -28.55
C ARG A 536 1.74 22.06 -27.82
N LEU A 537 1.77 22.23 -26.51
CA LEU A 537 0.64 22.18 -25.60
C LEU A 537 0.43 23.55 -24.95
N ASP A 538 -0.64 24.23 -25.31
CA ASP A 538 -1.05 25.47 -24.66
C ASP A 538 -2.02 25.15 -23.52
N ILE A 539 -1.69 25.56 -22.30
CA ILE A 539 -2.48 25.34 -21.09
C ILE A 539 -2.93 26.70 -20.57
N ARG A 540 -4.23 26.96 -20.61
CA ARG A 540 -4.84 28.17 -20.06
C ARG A 540 -5.74 27.81 -18.89
N THR A 541 -5.63 28.55 -17.80
CA THR A 541 -6.56 28.51 -16.67
C THR A 541 -7.12 29.91 -16.42
N GLU A 542 -8.42 29.97 -16.15
CA GLU A 542 -9.10 31.16 -15.66
C GLU A 542 -9.81 30.83 -14.34
N LEU A 543 -9.29 31.38 -13.24
CA LEU A 543 -9.87 31.25 -11.90
C LEU A 543 -10.83 32.40 -11.66
N THR A 544 -12.03 32.13 -11.16
CA THR A 544 -13.00 33.14 -10.73
C THR A 544 -13.36 32.95 -9.26
N GLY A 545 -13.22 34.02 -8.48
CA GLY A 545 -13.58 34.03 -7.06
C GLY A 545 -15.08 33.77 -6.85
N VAL A 546 -15.44 32.71 -6.12
CA VAL A 546 -16.83 32.53 -5.64
C VAL A 546 -17.06 33.38 -4.38
N VAL A 547 -16.00 33.51 -3.58
CA VAL A 547 -15.87 34.39 -2.42
C VAL A 547 -14.61 35.24 -2.61
N ASP A 548 -14.35 36.17 -1.69
CA ASP A 548 -13.04 36.81 -1.62
C ASP A 548 -11.99 35.75 -1.28
N CYS A 549 -10.99 35.60 -2.14
CA CYS A 549 -9.96 34.58 -2.04
C CYS A 549 -8.57 35.23 -1.93
N SER A 550 -7.76 34.70 -1.02
CA SER A 550 -6.31 34.90 -1.04
C SER A 550 -5.68 33.62 -1.58
N LEU A 551 -4.95 33.73 -2.70
CA LEU A 551 -4.27 32.65 -3.39
C LEU A 551 -2.80 32.63 -2.98
N GLY A 552 -2.42 31.67 -2.15
CA GLY A 552 -1.11 31.60 -1.51
C GLY A 552 -0.28 30.38 -1.89
N SER A 553 0.95 30.41 -1.41
CA SER A 553 1.97 29.36 -1.50
C SER A 553 2.73 29.28 -0.18
N PRO A 554 3.62 28.28 0.02
CA PRO A 554 4.56 28.32 1.13
C PRO A 554 5.41 29.61 1.15
N GLY A 555 5.86 30.07 -0.03
CA GLY A 555 6.65 31.29 -0.18
C GLY A 555 5.92 32.54 0.31
N SER A 556 4.64 32.70 -0.06
CA SER A 556 3.81 33.79 0.47
C SER A 556 3.54 33.69 1.97
N HIS A 557 3.71 32.50 2.55
CA HIS A 557 3.68 32.25 3.99
C HIS A 557 5.05 32.34 4.67
N GLY A 558 6.09 32.77 3.95
CA GLY A 558 7.43 33.02 4.49
C GLY A 558 8.41 31.85 4.40
N ALA A 559 8.12 30.80 3.63
CA ALA A 559 9.11 29.81 3.24
C ALA A 559 9.89 30.31 2.01
N THR A 560 10.90 31.15 2.22
CA THR A 560 11.71 31.75 1.14
C THR A 560 12.16 30.71 0.09
N GLY A 561 11.96 31.01 -1.19
CA GLY A 561 12.32 30.10 -2.29
C GLY A 561 11.41 28.88 -2.45
N SER A 562 10.25 28.87 -1.78
CA SER A 562 9.23 27.81 -1.90
C SER A 562 7.91 28.37 -2.44
N GLY A 563 7.98 29.24 -3.44
CA GLY A 563 6.81 29.85 -4.08
C GLY A 563 5.97 28.91 -4.96
N TYR A 564 6.11 27.58 -4.83
CA TYR A 564 5.38 26.65 -5.67
C TYR A 564 3.87 26.78 -5.48
N GLY A 565 3.14 26.73 -6.59
CA GLY A 565 1.71 26.98 -6.65
C GLY A 565 1.38 27.72 -7.95
N GLY A 566 0.29 27.34 -8.60
CA GLY A 566 0.00 27.70 -9.97
C GLY A 566 0.26 26.52 -10.91
N PHE A 567 0.87 26.79 -12.07
CA PHE A 567 1.25 25.74 -13.01
C PHE A 567 2.41 24.91 -12.45
N PHE A 568 2.34 23.60 -12.62
CA PHE A 568 3.39 22.68 -12.21
C PHE A 568 3.50 21.50 -13.16
N TRP A 569 4.73 21.06 -13.38
CA TRP A 569 5.11 19.91 -14.17
C TRP A 569 6.10 19.06 -13.38
N ARG A 570 5.66 17.88 -12.98
CA ARG A 570 6.50 16.84 -12.39
C ARG A 570 7.13 16.01 -13.50
N LEU A 571 8.46 16.07 -13.64
CA LEU A 571 9.18 15.23 -14.59
C LEU A 571 9.60 13.90 -13.93
N PRO A 572 9.73 12.80 -14.69
CA PRO A 572 10.41 11.59 -14.23
C PRO A 572 11.87 11.88 -13.89
N ALA A 573 12.49 11.01 -13.09
CA ALA A 573 13.94 10.97 -12.99
C ALA A 573 14.56 10.83 -14.39
N ASN A 574 15.58 11.63 -14.69
CA ASN A 574 16.23 11.63 -15.99
C ASN A 574 17.73 11.92 -15.86
N GLY A 575 18.52 11.35 -16.78
CA GLY A 575 19.96 11.51 -16.86
C GLY A 575 20.36 12.81 -17.57
N SER A 576 21.60 13.27 -17.35
CA SER A 576 22.20 14.42 -18.07
C SER A 576 21.35 15.69 -18.08
N ALA A 577 20.51 15.86 -17.04
CA ALA A 577 19.50 16.90 -17.00
C ALA A 577 20.13 18.31 -16.99
N ARG A 578 19.66 19.19 -17.87
CA ARG A 578 20.00 20.61 -17.89
C ARG A 578 18.74 21.43 -17.85
N VAL A 579 18.79 22.53 -17.09
CA VAL A 579 17.72 23.53 -17.03
C VAL A 579 18.31 24.90 -17.29
N PHE A 580 17.74 25.65 -18.23
CA PHE A 580 18.24 26.96 -18.61
C PHE A 580 17.14 27.84 -19.19
N SER A 581 17.39 29.13 -19.25
CA SER A 581 16.54 30.17 -19.84
C SER A 581 17.36 30.98 -20.84
N SER A 582 16.77 32.03 -21.41
CA SER A 582 17.48 32.98 -22.28
C SER A 582 18.67 33.67 -21.61
N THR A 583 18.72 33.71 -20.27
CA THR A 583 19.71 34.51 -19.52
C THR A 583 20.46 33.75 -18.42
N ALA A 584 20.08 32.51 -18.09
CA ALA A 584 20.63 31.77 -16.95
C ALA A 584 20.59 30.26 -17.19
N GLU A 585 21.50 29.51 -16.57
CA GLU A 585 21.55 28.04 -16.62
C GLU A 585 21.84 27.45 -15.24
N GLY A 586 21.20 26.32 -14.92
CA GLY A 586 21.31 25.64 -13.65
C GLY A 586 20.22 26.04 -12.65
N GLU A 587 19.87 25.11 -11.74
CA GLU A 587 18.81 25.34 -10.74
C GLU A 587 19.01 26.64 -9.92
N PRO A 588 20.20 26.96 -9.37
CA PRO A 588 20.36 28.15 -8.52
C PRO A 588 20.12 29.46 -9.24
N ASP A 589 20.46 29.53 -10.54
CA ASP A 589 20.42 30.75 -11.33
C ASP A 589 19.09 30.93 -12.07
N VAL A 590 18.34 29.85 -12.29
CA VAL A 590 17.03 29.89 -12.95
C VAL A 590 15.88 29.95 -11.95
N HIS A 591 16.01 29.30 -10.79
CA HIS A 591 14.95 29.25 -9.77
C HIS A 591 14.63 30.65 -9.21
N GLY A 592 13.37 31.07 -9.33
CA GLY A 592 12.89 32.37 -8.87
C GLY A 592 13.15 33.52 -9.87
N THR A 593 13.64 33.22 -11.07
CA THR A 593 13.78 34.23 -12.13
C THR A 593 12.49 34.39 -12.93
N VAL A 594 12.31 35.58 -13.49
CA VAL A 594 11.29 35.86 -14.50
C VAL A 594 11.99 35.90 -15.86
N ALA A 595 11.66 34.93 -16.72
CA ALA A 595 12.20 34.80 -18.07
C ALA A 595 11.07 34.40 -19.03
N PRO A 596 11.12 34.82 -20.31
CA PRO A 596 10.05 34.52 -21.28
C PRO A 596 9.88 33.01 -21.50
N TRP A 597 10.96 32.25 -21.36
CA TRP A 597 10.95 30.80 -21.45
C TRP A 597 11.98 30.15 -20.55
N LEU A 598 11.75 28.88 -20.26
CA LEU A 598 12.66 27.96 -19.58
C LEU A 598 12.69 26.64 -20.34
N ALA A 599 13.88 26.08 -20.57
CA ALA A 599 14.07 24.79 -21.20
C ALA A 599 14.60 23.74 -20.22
N TRP A 600 14.12 22.52 -20.36
CA TRP A 600 14.64 21.32 -19.72
C TRP A 600 15.06 20.32 -20.79
N THR A 601 16.30 19.84 -20.73
CA THR A 601 16.78 18.74 -21.59
C THR A 601 17.25 17.59 -20.70
N GLY A 602 16.98 16.34 -21.08
CA GLY A 602 17.49 15.18 -20.34
C GLY A 602 17.28 13.86 -21.05
N ASP A 603 17.92 12.81 -20.53
CA ASP A 603 17.82 11.43 -20.97
C ASP A 603 16.75 10.71 -20.11
N PHE A 604 15.55 10.52 -20.67
CA PHE A 604 14.45 9.80 -20.02
C PHE A 604 14.49 8.31 -20.40
N ASP A 605 13.72 7.47 -19.71
CA ASP A 605 13.66 6.02 -19.99
C ASP A 605 13.30 5.68 -21.44
N GLY A 606 12.46 6.51 -22.09
CA GLY A 606 12.09 6.36 -23.50
C GLY A 606 13.08 6.96 -24.50
N GLY A 607 14.08 7.71 -24.04
CA GLY A 607 15.06 8.41 -24.86
C GLY A 607 15.27 9.87 -24.46
N PRO A 608 16.20 10.58 -25.13
CA PRO A 608 16.42 12.00 -24.88
C PRO A 608 15.20 12.83 -25.30
N ALA A 609 14.88 13.85 -24.51
CA ALA A 609 13.80 14.79 -24.82
C ALA A 609 14.11 16.21 -24.34
N THR A 610 13.42 17.17 -24.96
CA THR A 610 13.46 18.59 -24.58
C THR A 610 12.05 19.09 -24.31
N LEU A 611 11.87 19.77 -23.18
CA LEU A 611 10.67 20.52 -22.85
C LEU A 611 11.01 21.99 -22.78
N VAL A 612 10.29 22.84 -23.52
CA VAL A 612 10.42 24.29 -23.42
C VAL A 612 9.12 24.84 -22.86
N PHE A 613 9.19 25.54 -21.74
CA PHE A 613 8.08 26.18 -21.05
C PHE A 613 8.12 27.67 -21.36
N GLY A 614 7.13 28.17 -22.09
CA GLY A 614 6.94 29.59 -22.38
C GLY A 614 5.90 30.23 -21.47
N ALA A 615 6.21 31.44 -21.02
CA ALA A 615 5.27 32.32 -20.35
C ALA A 615 4.88 33.49 -21.28
N PRO A 616 3.65 34.01 -21.20
CA PRO A 616 3.26 35.23 -21.90
C PRO A 616 4.19 36.40 -21.54
N ALA A 617 4.38 37.34 -22.47
CA ALA A 617 5.32 38.45 -22.28
C ALA A 617 4.95 39.36 -21.09
N GLU A 618 3.67 39.42 -20.74
CA GLU A 618 3.14 40.14 -19.57
C GLU A 618 3.29 39.38 -18.25
N SER A 619 3.69 38.11 -18.28
CA SER A 619 3.83 37.29 -17.08
C SER A 619 4.97 37.82 -16.21
N THR A 620 4.67 37.99 -14.92
CA THR A 620 5.65 38.31 -13.88
C THR A 620 5.88 37.14 -12.92
N ASP A 621 5.28 35.99 -13.21
CA ASP A 621 5.35 34.81 -12.35
C ASP A 621 6.75 34.18 -12.44
N PRO A 622 7.48 34.04 -11.32
CA PRO A 622 8.80 33.43 -11.35
C PRO A 622 8.77 31.93 -11.68
N TRP A 623 9.83 31.43 -12.33
CA TRP A 623 10.00 30.01 -12.55
C TRP A 623 10.38 29.28 -11.24
N PHE A 624 9.57 28.31 -10.84
CA PHE A 624 9.89 27.38 -9.77
C PHE A 624 10.58 26.14 -10.35
N VAL A 625 11.88 26.01 -10.12
CA VAL A 625 12.67 24.88 -10.62
C VAL A 625 13.21 24.03 -9.48
N ARG A 626 13.16 22.72 -9.65
CA ARG A 626 13.94 21.75 -8.88
C ARG A 626 14.58 20.76 -9.85
N LEU A 627 15.89 20.57 -9.71
CA LEU A 627 16.70 19.64 -10.48
C LEU A 627 17.29 18.57 -9.56
N ASN A 628 17.97 19.01 -8.50
CA ASN A 628 18.78 18.13 -7.66
C ASN A 628 17.99 17.34 -6.62
N GLN A 629 16.94 17.94 -6.05
CA GLN A 629 16.10 17.23 -5.08
C GLN A 629 15.14 16.30 -5.79
N TYR A 630 14.48 16.84 -6.80
CA TYR A 630 13.46 16.15 -7.57
C TYR A 630 13.19 16.92 -8.87
N PRO A 631 12.95 16.27 -10.02
CA PRO A 631 12.73 16.98 -11.28
C PRO A 631 11.36 17.67 -11.34
N ALA A 632 11.35 19.00 -11.39
CA ALA A 632 10.11 19.76 -11.54
C ALA A 632 10.32 21.17 -12.10
N VAL A 633 9.31 21.63 -12.84
CA VAL A 633 9.18 23.01 -13.31
C VAL A 633 7.80 23.53 -12.94
N GLY A 634 7.70 24.77 -12.51
CA GLY A 634 6.43 25.44 -12.28
C GLY A 634 6.51 26.92 -12.58
N SER A 635 5.35 27.54 -12.77
CA SER A 635 5.20 28.99 -12.86
C SER A 635 4.45 29.45 -11.61
N ALA A 636 5.17 30.17 -10.75
CA ALA A 636 4.75 30.47 -9.40
C ALA A 636 3.81 31.67 -9.36
N LEU A 637 2.52 31.40 -9.15
CA LEU A 637 1.49 32.44 -9.05
C LEU A 637 1.71 33.35 -7.83
N ALA A 638 2.14 32.78 -6.71
CA ALA A 638 2.30 33.48 -5.44
C ALA A 638 3.71 33.23 -4.89
N TRP A 639 4.72 33.89 -5.45
CA TRP A 639 6.11 33.65 -5.05
C TRP A 639 6.41 34.08 -3.61
N ASP A 640 6.31 35.39 -3.32
CA ASP A 640 6.59 35.96 -1.99
C ASP A 640 5.35 36.59 -1.32
N SER A 641 4.25 36.74 -2.06
CA SER A 641 3.02 37.38 -1.58
C SER A 641 1.81 36.70 -2.20
N PRO A 642 0.69 36.61 -1.47
CA PRO A 642 -0.53 36.03 -2.01
C PRO A 642 -1.12 36.94 -3.09
N VAL A 643 -1.89 36.34 -3.99
CA VAL A 643 -2.70 37.06 -4.96
C VAL A 643 -4.13 37.15 -4.43
N ASP A 644 -4.60 38.36 -4.16
CA ASP A 644 -5.98 38.58 -3.73
C ASP A 644 -6.91 38.63 -4.95
N LEU A 645 -7.99 37.86 -4.88
CA LEU A 645 -9.02 37.73 -5.92
C LEU A 645 -10.39 37.96 -5.29
N ALA A 646 -11.00 39.11 -5.55
CA ALA A 646 -12.32 39.42 -4.98
C ALA A 646 -13.42 38.54 -5.60
N ALA A 647 -14.52 38.35 -4.88
CA ALA A 647 -15.66 37.62 -5.39
C ALA A 647 -16.14 38.17 -6.75
N GLY A 648 -16.30 37.28 -7.73
CA GLY A 648 -16.68 37.61 -9.10
C GLY A 648 -15.56 38.14 -10.00
N GLN A 649 -14.36 38.39 -9.47
CA GLN A 649 -13.19 38.71 -10.29
C GLN A 649 -12.54 37.45 -10.84
N SER A 650 -11.90 37.59 -12.00
CA SER A 650 -11.21 36.50 -12.69
C SER A 650 -9.73 36.77 -12.88
N LEU A 651 -8.93 35.72 -12.77
CA LEU A 651 -7.48 35.71 -12.97
C LEU A 651 -7.15 34.66 -14.02
N SER A 652 -6.50 35.08 -15.11
CA SER A 652 -6.04 34.18 -16.16
C SER A 652 -4.54 33.91 -16.08
N ARG A 653 -4.14 32.68 -16.37
CA ARG A 653 -2.76 32.26 -16.62
C ARG A 653 -2.70 31.35 -17.84
N THR A 654 -1.67 31.56 -18.66
CA THR A 654 -1.38 30.70 -19.81
C THR A 654 0.07 30.26 -19.71
N ILE A 655 0.32 28.98 -19.95
CA ILE A 655 1.66 28.40 -20.11
C ILE A 655 1.65 27.59 -21.39
N THR A 656 2.67 27.80 -22.21
CA THR A 656 2.89 27.04 -23.44
C THR A 656 4.04 26.08 -23.21
N VAL A 657 3.87 24.81 -23.59
CA VAL A 657 4.92 23.80 -23.47
C VAL A 657 5.20 23.18 -24.83
N TRP A 658 6.42 23.33 -25.35
CA TRP A 658 6.87 22.57 -26.50
C TRP A 658 7.58 21.31 -26.03
N ILE A 659 7.20 20.18 -26.60
CA ILE A 659 7.63 18.85 -26.20
C ILE A 659 8.27 18.20 -27.43
N SER A 660 9.59 18.01 -27.39
CA SER A 660 10.38 17.56 -28.53
C SER A 660 11.13 16.26 -28.24
N ASP A 661 11.17 15.39 -29.25
CA ASP A 661 12.13 14.29 -29.30
C ASP A 661 13.57 14.82 -29.36
N GLY A 662 14.47 14.21 -28.60
CA GLY A 662 15.89 14.55 -28.55
C GLY A 662 16.22 15.85 -27.81
N THR A 663 17.50 16.21 -27.87
CA THR A 663 18.03 17.43 -27.24
C THR A 663 18.06 18.57 -28.26
N LEU A 664 17.36 19.67 -27.97
CA LEU A 664 17.43 20.90 -28.77
C LEU A 664 18.58 21.80 -28.30
N THR A 665 19.18 22.50 -29.26
CA THR A 665 20.17 23.55 -29.00
C THR A 665 19.49 24.85 -28.57
N PRO A 666 20.19 25.77 -27.87
CA PRO A 666 19.64 27.07 -27.53
C PRO A 666 19.14 27.87 -28.74
N GLU A 667 19.80 27.76 -29.90
CA GLU A 667 19.38 28.45 -31.13
C GLU A 667 18.07 27.88 -31.70
N GLU A 668 17.90 26.55 -31.68
CA GLU A 668 16.63 25.90 -32.04
C GLU A 668 15.50 26.31 -31.08
N ILE A 669 15.78 26.43 -29.78
CA ILE A 669 14.81 26.86 -28.77
C ILE A 669 14.39 28.31 -28.98
N GLU A 670 15.33 29.23 -29.21
CA GLU A 670 15.00 30.63 -29.52
C GLU A 670 14.15 30.74 -30.81
N GLY A 671 14.45 29.93 -31.83
CA GLY A 671 13.63 29.86 -33.04
C GLY A 671 12.24 29.26 -32.82
N LEU A 672 12.05 28.44 -31.78
CA LEU A 672 10.79 27.77 -31.45
C LEU A 672 9.83 28.68 -30.67
N VAL A 673 10.37 29.60 -29.87
CA VAL A 673 9.63 30.50 -28.97
C VAL A 673 9.46 31.92 -29.51
N ALA A 674 10.19 32.30 -30.56
CA ALA A 674 10.04 33.56 -31.29
C ALA A 674 8.74 33.60 -32.11
#